data_AF-A0A9Q0DJD0-F1
#
_entry.id   AF-A0A9Q0DJD0-F1
#
_cell.length_a   1.000
_cell.length_b   1.000
_cell.length_c   1.000
_cell.angle_alpha   90.00
_cell.angle_beta   90.00
_cell.angle_gamma   90.00
#
_symmetry.space_group_name_H-M   'P 1'
#
loop_
_entity.id
_entity.type
_entity.pdbx_description
1 polymer ?
#
loop_
_entity_poly.entity_id
_entity_poly.type
_entity_poly.pdbx_seq_one_letter_code
_entity_poly.pdbx_strand_id
1 'polypeptide(L)'
;MDHSENEDISLKRTDIADKDAADKPRGRKRAAAPVDEPEKPKPEDEQNSPPKKRRGRPPKSASANQETPVKGKRGRKKAAASSEQAAASSSEQAAASSEQAAASSEQAAASSEQAASEEVASEEVAATTTTEEVENEEGSSVTTPATTPATTPATTPATTPAKRRGRPPRTPRKSEEGTVSAEVTPQKRRGRPPKSAQPVAKKPTDARNQQAGGDEQQEERNGAFAKPKDGLRTWGRFGKLPYPGDKAFLHDTFPEHFMWAVGTAAYQVEGAHDRDGKGLSIWDTFTRGGTRMVTGDVGSDSYHNVHADVRAIKQLGVSHYRFSLSWPRLFPNGTRESLNEAGVGYYRTLLKRLKEARVEPVVTLYHWDLPDHLQQAFGGWSSPRVVDLFVDYADFCFQTFGDDVKYWITIDNPFMVAWHGYGTGVVAPGIKNDPDLPFRVGHNLLKAHAAAWHLYRRRYRSRQRGKLSMALASHWIKPSRTRRENLQECQCSLDHVLGWFARPLFTDGEYPPCMRQRLGSRLPSFTREEREEIRGTADFFALSHGASLSFHLINDSLKFGQNEDLDLRMLLYWVNAEYDAPPILVVQSGWYVLGNTNIEDPKHMYYLKRFIVETLKSISIDRVNVIGYTAWSLVDGFEWNREYGIRTGLYYVDFHTPDMKREPKTSATFYRALIQRNGFPELPENRPTQGVETTPTQFADPSVYLWNRSSDGELKRLTGFSVSPLDRATHCANYATIRQQVNEIRQVGVSHFHFSLNWSALVPTGNVSLPNATLLRYYRCFTQQLLAAGVSPVITLWHHTSDTPSLPAPLHTTNKWLNREAPEAFAAYALLCYRELGEHVKLWITLNEPNDETVGYQEGHQMLRAHALAWHAYHRHFRHAQGGQDVEPAKRVLDFRVGWFAEPIFGQGDYPVGMRSWLRQLNSLDLPVFNEEDRQLVKGTFDFFAISHFSTDLVTHAKEDSPVVKQHYSDVPIYVMANGVQEDPARFKDSLRVYYLYNYINEALKASTLDGVNLKGYFAYALSDMRDPGFGLYGQVHDEVIVKASLSNYRNIIEHNGFPVQGVVPQQCPRNPHPCLGCQVLTKRPLLGFLTLLGSGFLITLGLVIYYAAKRRKECY
;
A
#
# COMPACT_ATOMS: atom_id res chain seq x y z
N MET A 1 -56.02 18.92 -22.43
CA MET A 1 -56.01 17.71 -23.26
C MET A 1 -55.50 16.59 -22.35
N ASP A 2 -56.27 16.08 -21.39
CA ASP A 2 -57.73 15.80 -21.38
C ASP A 2 -58.12 14.77 -22.44
N HIS A 3 -58.24 13.52 -22.01
CA HIS A 3 -59.46 12.68 -21.99
C HIS A 3 -59.03 11.34 -21.32
N SER A 4 -59.57 10.82 -20.21
CA SER A 4 -60.91 10.79 -19.56
C SER A 4 -61.67 9.48 -19.84
N GLU A 5 -62.37 9.01 -18.81
CA GLU A 5 -63.33 7.88 -18.79
C GLU A 5 -62.76 6.45 -18.76
N ASN A 6 -63.52 5.42 -18.33
CA ASN A 6 -64.19 5.21 -17.03
C ASN A 6 -64.74 3.75 -16.96
N GLU A 7 -65.34 3.38 -15.82
CA GLU A 7 -66.08 2.12 -15.54
C GLU A 7 -65.20 0.83 -15.54
N ASP A 8 -65.00 0.08 -14.46
CA ASP A 8 -65.80 -0.30 -13.27
C ASP A 8 -66.85 -1.42 -13.51
N ILE A 9 -67.10 -2.18 -12.44
CA ILE A 9 -68.07 -3.27 -12.17
C ILE A 9 -67.35 -4.48 -11.52
N SER A 10 -67.78 -4.82 -10.30
CA SER A 10 -67.32 -6.00 -9.53
C SER A 10 -68.40 -7.10 -9.48
N LEU A 11 -68.46 -7.87 -8.37
CA LEU A 11 -69.42 -8.95 -8.04
C LEU A 11 -69.07 -10.34 -8.63
N LYS A 12 -69.27 -11.50 -7.97
CA LYS A 12 -69.57 -11.91 -6.56
C LYS A 12 -69.15 -13.41 -6.42
N ARG A 13 -68.82 -13.97 -5.23
CA ARG A 13 -69.71 -14.77 -4.31
C ARG A 13 -70.59 -15.81 -5.04
N THR A 14 -70.79 -17.07 -4.61
CA THR A 14 -70.71 -17.75 -3.29
C THR A 14 -70.23 -19.22 -3.43
N ASP A 15 -70.38 -20.16 -2.47
CA ASP A 15 -69.77 -20.39 -1.14
C ASP A 15 -70.08 -21.87 -0.69
N ILE A 16 -69.55 -22.35 0.45
CA ILE A 16 -70.10 -23.43 1.36
C ILE A 16 -69.79 -24.96 1.12
N ALA A 17 -69.69 -25.68 2.26
CA ALA A 17 -69.77 -27.14 2.55
C ALA A 17 -68.59 -28.09 2.24
N ASP A 18 -68.36 -29.20 2.97
CA ASP A 18 -68.47 -29.52 4.42
C ASP A 18 -67.72 -30.87 4.71
N LYS A 19 -67.32 -31.11 5.97
CA LYS A 19 -67.22 -32.36 6.80
C LYS A 19 -67.24 -33.81 6.20
N ASP A 20 -66.79 -34.88 6.89
CA ASP A 20 -66.28 -35.09 8.28
C ASP A 20 -65.44 -36.40 8.41
N ALA A 21 -64.88 -36.68 9.62
CA ALA A 21 -64.45 -37.96 10.25
C ALA A 21 -63.92 -39.16 9.39
N ALA A 22 -62.77 -39.81 9.61
CA ALA A 22 -62.05 -40.29 10.81
C ALA A 22 -62.55 -41.62 11.45
N ASP A 23 -61.80 -42.74 11.27
CA ASP A 23 -61.42 -43.69 12.35
C ASP A 23 -60.25 -44.66 11.94
N LYS A 24 -59.79 -45.49 12.90
CA LYS A 24 -58.81 -46.61 12.88
C LYS A 24 -59.57 -47.97 13.02
N PRO A 25 -58.98 -49.21 13.11
CA PRO A 25 -57.66 -49.60 13.64
C PRO A 25 -56.95 -50.83 12.99
N ARG A 26 -56.12 -51.54 13.77
CA ARG A 26 -55.12 -52.58 13.43
C ARG A 26 -55.70 -53.94 12.98
N GLY A 27 -55.03 -54.69 12.09
CA GLY A 27 -55.28 -56.13 11.87
C GLY A 27 -54.28 -56.90 10.98
N ARG A 28 -53.64 -57.98 11.51
CA ARG A 28 -52.69 -58.89 10.82
C ARG A 28 -53.37 -59.95 9.92
N LYS A 29 -52.64 -60.46 8.90
CA LYS A 29 -52.54 -61.87 8.36
C LYS A 29 -51.70 -61.83 7.05
N ARG A 30 -51.04 -62.86 6.49
CA ARG A 30 -50.78 -64.32 6.78
C ARG A 30 -49.40 -64.65 6.14
N ALA A 31 -48.43 -65.32 6.80
CA ALA A 31 -48.21 -66.78 6.95
C ALA A 31 -47.62 -67.48 5.69
N ALA A 32 -46.77 -68.52 5.72
CA ALA A 32 -46.00 -69.26 6.76
C ALA A 32 -44.94 -70.16 6.02
N ALA A 33 -43.74 -70.52 6.53
CA ALA A 33 -43.38 -71.49 7.60
C ALA A 33 -43.78 -72.97 7.29
N PRO A 34 -43.17 -74.05 7.86
CA PRO A 34 -42.33 -74.22 9.07
C PRO A 34 -40.81 -74.46 8.76
N VAL A 35 -39.80 -74.50 9.66
CA VAL A 35 -39.61 -74.70 11.13
C VAL A 35 -39.40 -76.15 11.59
N ASP A 36 -38.25 -76.46 12.22
CA ASP A 36 -38.12 -77.23 13.49
C ASP A 36 -36.65 -77.35 14.03
N GLU A 37 -36.49 -77.06 15.33
CA GLU A 37 -35.69 -77.67 16.44
C GLU A 37 -34.17 -78.12 16.31
N PRO A 38 -33.44 -78.41 17.44
CA PRO A 38 -31.96 -78.41 17.50
C PRO A 38 -31.25 -79.67 18.07
N GLU A 39 -29.92 -79.86 17.83
CA GLU A 39 -29.01 -80.59 18.77
C GLU A 39 -27.47 -80.42 18.54
N LYS A 40 -26.66 -81.11 19.36
CA LYS A 40 -25.20 -81.42 19.24
C LYS A 40 -25.04 -82.95 19.02
N PRO A 41 -23.89 -83.58 18.60
CA PRO A 41 -22.49 -83.16 18.76
C PRO A 41 -21.51 -83.56 17.59
N LYS A 42 -20.22 -83.73 17.94
CA LYS A 42 -19.05 -84.46 17.34
C LYS A 42 -19.34 -85.72 16.45
N PRO A 43 -18.35 -86.28 15.68
CA PRO A 43 -16.89 -86.24 15.90
C PRO A 43 -15.92 -86.06 14.69
N GLU A 44 -14.64 -85.90 15.07
CA GLU A 44 -13.34 -86.24 14.45
C GLU A 44 -13.09 -86.28 12.91
N ASP A 45 -11.97 -85.73 12.40
CA ASP A 45 -11.13 -84.64 12.93
C ASP A 45 -10.50 -83.82 11.77
N GLU A 46 -9.29 -83.98 11.20
CA GLU A 46 -7.92 -84.46 11.56
C GLU A 46 -6.95 -83.72 10.58
N GLN A 47 -5.60 -83.70 10.61
CA GLN A 47 -4.55 -84.35 11.41
C GLN A 47 -3.31 -83.40 11.49
N ASN A 48 -2.42 -83.66 12.45
CA ASN A 48 -1.01 -83.22 12.55
C ASN A 48 -0.66 -81.77 12.99
N SER A 49 0.54 -81.69 13.56
CA SER A 49 1.14 -80.66 14.43
C SER A 49 2.63 -80.48 14.02
N PRO A 50 3.55 -79.73 14.71
CA PRO A 50 3.48 -79.12 16.05
C PRO A 50 4.12 -77.70 16.25
N PRO A 51 3.98 -77.09 17.45
CA PRO A 51 4.62 -75.83 17.85
C PRO A 51 5.74 -76.00 18.91
N LYS A 52 6.41 -74.90 19.34
CA LYS A 52 7.06 -74.81 20.67
C LYS A 52 7.32 -73.38 21.18
N LYS A 53 7.01 -73.14 22.47
CA LYS A 53 7.48 -72.05 23.35
C LYS A 53 7.96 -72.67 24.67
N ARG A 54 9.02 -72.13 25.32
CA ARG A 54 9.35 -72.22 26.77
C ARG A 54 10.31 -71.05 27.09
N ARG A 55 10.04 -70.16 28.06
CA ARG A 55 9.99 -70.25 29.54
C ARG A 55 11.39 -70.28 30.22
N GLY A 56 11.69 -69.26 31.02
CA GLY A 56 12.85 -69.16 31.95
C GLY A 56 12.62 -68.01 32.95
N ARG A 57 13.12 -68.10 34.20
CA ARG A 57 12.72 -67.27 35.37
C ARG A 57 13.89 -66.42 35.98
N PRO A 58 13.62 -65.49 36.93
CA PRO A 58 14.59 -64.55 37.57
C PRO A 58 15.13 -65.13 38.93
N PRO A 59 15.48 -64.41 40.04
CA PRO A 59 15.68 -62.97 40.36
C PRO A 59 16.91 -62.64 41.29
N LYS A 60 17.02 -61.38 41.81
CA LYS A 60 17.61 -60.86 43.10
C LYS A 60 18.35 -59.50 42.90
N SER A 61 18.15 -58.38 43.63
CA SER A 61 18.26 -57.99 45.08
C SER A 61 19.67 -57.45 45.46
N ALA A 62 19.92 -56.41 46.27
CA ALA A 62 19.10 -55.39 46.98
C ALA A 62 20.00 -54.26 47.58
N SER A 63 19.42 -53.34 48.39
CA SER A 63 20.05 -52.36 49.32
C SER A 63 20.75 -51.11 48.75
N ALA A 64 20.79 -49.95 49.45
CA ALA A 64 19.97 -49.43 50.57
C ALA A 64 20.27 -47.92 50.84
N ASN A 65 19.29 -47.18 51.39
CA ASN A 65 19.36 -45.97 52.26
C ASN A 65 20.21 -44.74 51.79
N GLN A 66 20.06 -43.50 52.27
CA GLN A 66 19.10 -42.71 53.09
C GLN A 66 19.22 -41.25 52.52
N GLU A 67 18.34 -40.25 52.71
CA GLU A 67 17.30 -39.98 53.70
C GLU A 67 16.25 -38.98 53.11
N THR A 68 15.14 -38.70 53.80
CA THR A 68 14.13 -37.69 53.38
C THR A 68 13.55 -36.92 54.57
N PRO A 69 13.17 -35.65 54.40
CA PRO A 69 11.75 -35.28 54.54
C PRO A 69 11.17 -34.63 53.25
N VAL A 70 9.98 -35.00 52.71
CA VAL A 70 8.58 -34.79 53.20
C VAL A 70 8.09 -33.34 52.98
N LYS A 71 6.92 -33.01 52.40
CA LYS A 71 5.78 -33.66 51.66
C LYS A 71 5.16 -32.54 50.76
N GLY A 72 4.28 -32.76 49.78
CA GLY A 72 3.61 -33.96 49.23
C GLY A 72 2.84 -33.57 47.93
N LYS A 73 2.64 -34.48 46.98
CA LYS A 73 1.47 -35.39 46.82
C LYS A 73 0.15 -34.73 46.35
N ARG A 74 -0.63 -35.29 45.39
CA ARG A 74 -0.32 -36.31 44.35
C ARG A 74 -1.43 -36.50 43.29
N GLY A 75 -1.26 -35.92 42.09
CA GLY A 75 -1.57 -36.52 40.77
C GLY A 75 -2.97 -37.07 40.38
N ARG A 76 -2.99 -37.72 39.19
CA ARG A 76 -4.12 -38.32 38.43
C ARG A 76 -5.08 -37.31 37.73
N LYS A 77 -5.63 -37.60 36.53
CA LYS A 77 -5.17 -38.42 35.38
C LYS A 77 -6.12 -38.22 34.17
N LYS A 78 -5.58 -38.35 32.94
CA LYS A 78 -6.28 -38.61 31.65
C LYS A 78 -7.12 -37.47 31.01
N ALA A 79 -7.25 -37.62 29.68
CA ALA A 79 -8.36 -37.22 28.80
C ALA A 79 -8.56 -35.73 28.43
N ALA A 80 -7.95 -35.33 27.31
CA ALA A 80 -8.60 -34.60 26.20
C ALA A 80 -7.64 -34.61 24.99
N ALA A 81 -7.83 -35.53 24.04
CA ALA A 81 -7.05 -35.63 22.80
C ALA A 81 -7.94 -36.20 21.69
N SER A 82 -9.03 -35.48 21.41
CA SER A 82 -10.09 -35.89 20.48
C SER A 82 -11.01 -34.70 20.17
N SER A 83 -10.55 -33.75 19.35
CA SER A 83 -11.35 -32.60 18.90
C SER A 83 -10.91 -32.11 17.51
N GLU A 84 -9.62 -31.86 17.30
CA GLU A 84 -9.11 -31.23 16.06
C GLU A 84 -9.28 -32.11 14.81
N GLN A 85 -9.31 -33.44 14.92
CA GLN A 85 -9.56 -34.34 13.79
C GLN A 85 -11.05 -34.49 13.41
N ALA A 86 -11.99 -33.92 14.17
CA ALA A 86 -13.42 -33.92 13.82
C ALA A 86 -13.86 -32.65 13.06
N ALA A 87 -13.08 -31.56 13.13
CA ALA A 87 -13.35 -30.32 12.43
C ALA A 87 -12.97 -30.38 10.92
N ALA A 88 -11.96 -31.19 10.57
CA ALA A 88 -11.52 -31.34 9.18
C ALA A 88 -12.58 -32.04 8.30
N SER A 89 -13.01 -33.26 8.67
CA SER A 89 -13.93 -34.06 7.85
C SER A 89 -15.35 -33.48 7.74
N SER A 90 -15.77 -32.65 8.71
CA SER A 90 -17.03 -31.91 8.62
C SER A 90 -16.97 -30.73 7.65
N SER A 91 -15.78 -30.13 7.44
CA SER A 91 -15.59 -29.08 6.42
C SER A 91 -15.62 -29.63 4.99
N GLU A 92 -15.05 -30.82 4.76
CA GLU A 92 -15.06 -31.48 3.44
C GLU A 92 -16.49 -31.91 3.02
N GLN A 93 -17.29 -32.42 3.96
CA GLN A 93 -18.70 -32.76 3.68
C GLN A 93 -19.59 -31.52 3.47
N ALA A 94 -19.26 -30.39 4.10
CA ALA A 94 -19.96 -29.13 3.83
C ALA A 94 -19.63 -28.58 2.43
N ALA A 95 -18.36 -28.65 2.00
CA ALA A 95 -17.95 -28.24 0.65
C ALA A 95 -18.63 -29.06 -0.45
N ALA A 96 -18.61 -30.39 -0.35
CA ALA A 96 -19.23 -31.26 -1.35
C ALA A 96 -20.76 -31.05 -1.50
N SER A 97 -21.45 -30.62 -0.44
CA SER A 97 -22.88 -30.29 -0.51
C SER A 97 -23.16 -28.91 -1.12
N SER A 98 -22.23 -27.95 -1.01
CA SER A 98 -22.37 -26.64 -1.67
C SER A 98 -22.09 -26.73 -3.18
N GLU A 99 -21.16 -27.58 -3.63
CA GLU A 99 -20.92 -27.83 -5.07
C GLU A 99 -22.15 -28.46 -5.76
N GLN A 100 -22.83 -29.41 -5.10
CA GLN A 100 -24.07 -30.00 -5.63
C GLN A 100 -25.24 -28.99 -5.66
N ALA A 101 -25.31 -28.08 -4.69
CA ALA A 101 -26.30 -26.99 -4.72
C ALA A 101 -26.02 -25.97 -5.84
N ALA A 102 -24.74 -25.63 -6.09
CA ALA A 102 -24.34 -24.74 -7.18
C ALA A 102 -24.69 -25.32 -8.55
N ALA A 103 -24.31 -26.57 -8.84
CA ALA A 103 -24.64 -27.24 -10.10
C ALA A 103 -26.16 -27.36 -10.35
N SER A 104 -26.95 -27.53 -9.28
CA SER A 104 -28.42 -27.50 -9.37
C SER A 104 -28.97 -26.12 -9.74
N SER A 105 -28.30 -25.03 -9.38
CA SER A 105 -28.70 -23.67 -9.71
C SER A 105 -28.33 -23.27 -11.14
N GLU A 106 -27.18 -23.72 -11.64
CA GLU A 106 -26.76 -23.51 -13.03
C GLU A 106 -27.71 -24.20 -14.03
N GLN A 107 -28.16 -25.43 -13.73
CA GLN A 107 -29.16 -26.11 -14.56
C GLN A 107 -30.53 -25.41 -14.54
N ALA A 108 -30.90 -24.73 -13.45
CA ALA A 108 -32.12 -23.94 -13.41
C ALA A 108 -31.99 -22.65 -14.25
N ALA A 109 -30.84 -21.96 -14.16
CA ALA A 109 -30.56 -20.75 -14.93
C ALA A 109 -30.50 -21.02 -16.45
N ALA A 110 -29.81 -22.08 -16.88
CA ALA A 110 -29.74 -22.45 -18.30
C ALA A 110 -31.13 -22.75 -18.92
N SER A 111 -32.08 -23.22 -18.11
CA SER A 111 -33.47 -23.46 -18.55
C SER A 111 -34.29 -22.18 -18.74
N SER A 112 -33.93 -21.06 -18.09
CA SER A 112 -34.63 -19.78 -18.25
C SER A 112 -34.10 -18.94 -19.40
N GLU A 113 -32.80 -19.00 -19.71
CA GLU A 113 -32.25 -18.29 -20.88
C GLU A 113 -32.76 -18.84 -22.22
N GLN A 114 -33.00 -20.16 -22.32
CA GLN A 114 -33.62 -20.75 -23.51
C GLN A 114 -35.06 -20.30 -23.74
N ALA A 115 -35.78 -19.87 -22.70
CA ALA A 115 -37.14 -19.34 -22.83
C ALA A 115 -37.16 -17.86 -23.27
N ALA A 116 -36.11 -17.09 -22.96
CA ALA A 116 -35.99 -15.68 -23.35
C ALA A 116 -35.56 -15.49 -24.82
N SER A 117 -35.00 -16.51 -25.46
CA SER A 117 -34.44 -16.44 -26.81
C SER A 117 -35.45 -16.58 -27.97
N GLU A 118 -36.72 -16.92 -27.72
CA GLU A 118 -37.74 -17.04 -28.79
C GLU A 118 -38.60 -15.78 -29.01
N GLU A 119 -38.61 -14.80 -28.08
CA GLU A 119 -39.56 -13.66 -28.13
C GLU A 119 -38.98 -12.36 -28.74
N VAL A 120 -37.67 -12.29 -29.02
CA VAL A 120 -37.01 -11.08 -29.58
C VAL A 120 -36.88 -11.11 -31.11
N ALA A 121 -37.15 -12.24 -31.76
CA ALA A 121 -37.03 -12.42 -33.21
C ALA A 121 -38.27 -11.95 -34.00
N SER A 122 -38.86 -10.80 -33.64
CA SER A 122 -40.18 -10.36 -34.19
C SER A 122 -40.35 -8.87 -34.55
N GLU A 123 -39.31 -8.02 -34.49
CA GLU A 123 -39.50 -6.59 -34.84
C GLU A 123 -38.27 -5.90 -35.50
N GLU A 124 -37.98 -6.22 -36.77
CA GLU A 124 -36.98 -5.51 -37.59
C GLU A 124 -37.40 -5.32 -39.08
N VAL A 125 -38.58 -4.73 -39.36
CA VAL A 125 -38.98 -4.37 -40.74
C VAL A 125 -39.76 -3.04 -40.85
N ALA A 126 -39.09 -1.90 -40.65
CA ALA A 126 -39.51 -0.56 -41.13
C ALA A 126 -38.39 0.47 -40.86
N ALA A 127 -38.09 1.47 -41.69
CA ALA A 127 -38.40 1.70 -43.11
C ALA A 127 -37.30 2.61 -43.72
N THR A 128 -37.26 2.75 -45.05
CA THR A 128 -36.18 3.47 -45.78
C THR A 128 -36.61 4.86 -46.28
N THR A 129 -35.62 5.65 -46.76
CA THR A 129 -35.69 6.73 -47.79
C THR A 129 -36.04 8.19 -47.42
N THR A 130 -35.41 9.12 -48.17
CA THR A 130 -35.77 10.55 -48.48
C THR A 130 -35.77 11.58 -47.32
N THR A 131 -35.46 12.89 -47.45
CA THR A 131 -34.85 13.81 -48.48
C THR A 131 -34.42 15.10 -47.71
N GLU A 132 -33.27 15.76 -47.94
CA GLU A 132 -32.94 16.81 -48.95
C GLU A 132 -33.43 18.25 -48.59
N GLU A 133 -32.92 19.28 -49.30
CA GLU A 133 -33.00 20.75 -49.06
C GLU A 133 -32.12 21.31 -47.90
N VAL A 134 -31.24 22.32 -47.96
CA VAL A 134 -30.71 23.35 -48.94
C VAL A 134 -31.09 24.81 -48.62
N GLU A 135 -30.07 25.64 -48.33
CA GLU A 135 -29.80 27.03 -48.81
C GLU A 135 -28.46 27.52 -48.18
N ASN A 136 -27.41 27.92 -48.93
CA ASN A 136 -27.11 29.20 -49.63
C ASN A 136 -26.68 30.35 -48.70
N GLU A 137 -25.61 31.13 -48.94
CA GLU A 137 -24.54 31.14 -49.99
C GLU A 137 -23.13 31.01 -49.31
N GLU A 138 -21.92 31.21 -49.88
CA GLU A 138 -21.35 31.93 -51.05
C GLU A 138 -20.25 31.03 -51.72
N GLY A 139 -19.38 31.43 -52.66
CA GLY A 139 -19.05 32.78 -53.10
C GLY A 139 -17.79 32.99 -53.95
N SER A 140 -17.18 34.19 -53.82
CA SER A 140 -16.16 34.75 -54.71
C SER A 140 -14.91 33.88 -54.94
N SER A 141 -14.59 33.66 -56.21
CA SER A 141 -13.36 33.05 -56.73
C SER A 141 -12.25 34.09 -57.01
N VAL A 142 -11.05 33.65 -57.44
CA VAL A 142 -10.34 34.10 -58.68
C VAL A 142 -8.82 33.74 -58.73
N THR A 143 -8.47 32.82 -59.65
CA THR A 143 -7.17 32.62 -60.38
C THR A 143 -5.83 32.27 -59.67
N THR A 144 -4.92 31.75 -60.51
CA THR A 144 -3.56 31.22 -60.30
C THR A 144 -2.59 31.88 -61.34
N PRO A 145 -1.36 31.41 -61.68
CA PRO A 145 -0.26 30.69 -61.00
C PRO A 145 1.14 31.37 -61.24
N ALA A 146 2.23 30.57 -61.18
CA ALA A 146 3.59 30.77 -61.75
C ALA A 146 4.67 31.48 -60.85
N THR A 147 6.00 31.25 -60.98
CA THR A 147 6.81 30.45 -61.95
C THR A 147 8.07 29.82 -61.29
N THR A 148 8.71 28.85 -61.95
CA THR A 148 10.01 28.20 -61.64
C THR A 148 11.12 28.67 -62.63
N PRO A 149 12.37 28.11 -62.75
CA PRO A 149 13.30 27.35 -61.88
C PRO A 149 14.80 27.84 -61.93
N ALA A 150 15.75 27.01 -61.42
CA ALA A 150 17.21 26.92 -61.76
C ALA A 150 18.18 27.96 -61.11
N THR A 151 19.53 27.77 -61.02
CA THR A 151 20.48 26.85 -61.70
C THR A 151 21.72 26.48 -60.83
N THR A 152 22.52 25.47 -61.21
CA THR A 152 23.85 25.05 -60.64
C THR A 152 24.98 25.29 -61.70
N PRO A 153 26.26 24.77 -61.65
CA PRO A 153 27.14 24.15 -60.63
C PRO A 153 28.62 24.73 -60.63
N ALA A 154 29.66 23.90 -60.31
CA ALA A 154 31.11 23.98 -60.67
C ALA A 154 32.17 24.62 -59.70
N THR A 155 33.51 24.42 -59.83
CA THR A 155 34.36 23.21 -59.55
C THR A 155 35.90 23.51 -59.45
N THR A 156 36.63 23.08 -58.37
CA THR A 156 38.09 22.63 -58.31
C THR A 156 39.26 23.56 -58.80
N PRO A 157 40.59 23.20 -58.75
CA PRO A 157 41.44 22.39 -57.82
C PRO A 157 42.89 22.94 -57.46
N ALA A 158 43.65 22.19 -56.62
CA ALA A 158 45.15 22.07 -56.56
C ALA A 158 46.01 23.25 -55.96
N THR A 159 47.30 23.12 -55.55
CA THR A 159 48.38 22.09 -55.73
C THR A 159 49.39 22.01 -54.53
N THR A 160 50.33 21.04 -54.54
CA THR A 160 51.37 20.63 -53.51
C THR A 160 52.78 21.30 -53.72
N PRO A 161 54.00 20.91 -53.17
CA PRO A 161 54.49 19.60 -52.61
C PRO A 161 55.61 19.54 -51.50
N ALA A 162 55.93 18.29 -51.05
CA ALA A 162 57.27 17.72 -50.69
C ALA A 162 57.97 18.01 -49.31
N LYS A 163 58.75 17.13 -48.60
CA LYS A 163 59.18 15.67 -48.53
C LYS A 163 59.57 15.35 -47.01
N ARG A 164 60.39 14.41 -46.44
CA ARG A 164 61.33 13.30 -46.84
C ARG A 164 61.84 12.33 -45.66
N ARG A 165 61.22 11.16 -45.36
CA ARG A 165 61.77 9.97 -44.57
C ARG A 165 61.99 10.14 -43.02
N GLY A 166 62.20 9.12 -42.14
CA GLY A 166 62.45 7.64 -42.25
C GLY A 166 62.06 6.81 -40.96
N ARG A 167 62.58 5.56 -40.74
CA ARG A 167 62.06 4.56 -39.75
C ARG A 167 63.20 3.74 -38.99
N PRO A 168 62.96 2.60 -38.26
CA PRO A 168 63.36 2.29 -36.85
C PRO A 168 64.53 1.22 -36.75
N PRO A 169 64.76 0.32 -35.72
CA PRO A 169 64.13 0.03 -34.39
C PRO A 169 65.09 -0.40 -33.21
N ARG A 170 64.53 -1.02 -32.15
CA ARG A 170 65.02 -2.13 -31.25
C ARG A 170 65.29 -1.91 -29.73
N THR A 171 65.31 -3.05 -29.01
CA THR A 171 65.27 -3.37 -27.55
C THR A 171 66.70 -3.69 -26.99
N PRO A 172 67.01 -4.16 -25.72
CA PRO A 172 66.18 -4.91 -24.72
C PRO A 172 66.50 -4.91 -23.16
N ARG A 173 65.63 -5.61 -22.39
CA ARG A 173 65.86 -6.55 -21.22
C ARG A 173 66.48 -6.15 -19.84
N LYS A 174 65.78 -6.63 -18.78
CA LYS A 174 66.26 -7.31 -17.51
C LYS A 174 67.03 -6.51 -16.43
N SER A 175 67.13 -6.94 -15.14
CA SER A 175 66.30 -7.77 -14.21
C SER A 175 66.87 -7.73 -12.75
N GLU A 176 66.20 -8.41 -11.79
CA GLU A 176 66.68 -8.96 -10.47
C GLU A 176 66.13 -8.36 -9.15
N GLU A 177 66.39 -9.06 -8.03
CA GLU A 177 65.54 -9.20 -6.82
C GLU A 177 66.29 -8.81 -5.50
N GLY A 178 65.61 -8.70 -4.35
CA GLY A 178 66.25 -8.46 -3.04
C GLY A 178 65.31 -8.48 -1.81
N THR A 179 65.55 -9.41 -0.88
CA THR A 179 64.60 -9.90 0.17
C THR A 179 64.88 -9.48 1.64
N VAL A 180 63.82 -9.58 2.49
CA VAL A 180 63.82 -10.08 3.91
C VAL A 180 63.99 -9.15 5.16
N SER A 181 62.85 -8.93 5.87
CA SER A 181 62.50 -9.18 7.31
C SER A 181 63.04 -8.44 8.59
N ALA A 182 62.06 -8.16 9.51
CA ALA A 182 62.01 -8.43 10.99
C ALA A 182 62.38 -7.40 12.13
N GLU A 183 61.33 -6.73 12.68
CA GLU A 183 60.75 -6.84 14.07
C GLU A 183 61.33 -6.18 15.39
N VAL A 184 60.42 -5.87 16.35
CA VAL A 184 60.52 -5.64 17.85
C VAL A 184 60.51 -4.17 18.41
N THR A 185 60.11 -3.95 19.69
CA THR A 185 59.58 -2.68 20.37
C THR A 185 60.24 -2.42 21.78
N PRO A 186 59.77 -1.71 22.89
CA PRO A 186 58.49 -1.02 23.29
C PRO A 186 58.46 0.25 24.27
N GLN A 187 57.29 0.92 24.39
CA GLN A 187 56.58 1.49 25.62
C GLN A 187 56.88 2.83 26.43
N LYS A 188 55.75 3.53 26.80
CA LYS A 188 55.37 4.36 28.02
C LYS A 188 55.88 5.84 28.25
N ARG A 189 55.24 6.78 29.04
CA ARG A 189 53.83 7.16 29.46
C ARG A 189 53.76 8.42 30.43
N ARG A 190 52.83 9.42 30.29
CA ARG A 190 52.29 10.51 31.26
C ARG A 190 52.11 11.92 30.59
N GLY A 191 51.40 12.97 31.10
CA GLY A 191 50.20 13.06 31.98
C GLY A 191 49.90 14.36 32.85
N ARG A 192 48.87 15.19 32.49
CA ARG A 192 47.92 16.08 33.29
C ARG A 192 48.00 17.67 33.38
N PRO A 193 46.83 18.39 33.50
CA PRO A 193 46.55 19.86 33.33
C PRO A 193 45.97 20.52 34.65
N PRO A 194 45.01 21.54 34.81
CA PRO A 194 44.02 22.25 33.92
C PRO A 194 43.56 23.75 34.25
N LYS A 195 42.48 24.21 33.56
CA LYS A 195 41.39 25.21 33.92
C LYS A 195 41.37 26.67 33.36
N SER A 196 40.24 27.39 33.53
CA SER A 196 39.81 28.67 32.88
C SER A 196 38.60 29.40 33.55
N ALA A 197 38.26 30.66 33.16
CA ALA A 197 37.03 31.45 33.45
C ALA A 197 36.83 32.66 32.48
N GLN A 198 35.62 33.21 32.22
CA GLN A 198 35.35 34.22 31.15
C GLN A 198 34.07 35.13 31.31
N PRO A 199 34.07 36.41 30.86
CA PRO A 199 32.91 37.32 30.70
C PRO A 199 32.61 37.81 29.24
N VAL A 200 31.52 38.57 28.97
CA VAL A 200 31.03 39.00 27.61
C VAL A 200 30.29 40.38 27.60
N ALA A 201 30.24 41.08 26.43
CA ALA A 201 29.42 42.28 26.13
C ALA A 201 28.73 42.25 24.71
N LYS A 202 28.10 43.35 24.24
CA LYS A 202 26.98 43.38 23.24
C LYS A 202 27.30 43.53 21.72
N LYS A 203 26.30 43.13 20.90
CA LYS A 203 26.01 43.34 19.43
C LYS A 203 25.98 44.83 18.98
N PRO A 204 25.89 45.20 17.65
CA PRO A 204 25.41 44.41 16.48
C PRO A 204 26.20 44.51 15.13
N THR A 205 25.79 43.69 14.14
CA THR A 205 25.86 43.81 12.63
C THR A 205 26.97 44.67 11.98
N ASP A 206 27.78 44.15 11.06
CA ASP A 206 27.35 43.81 9.67
C ASP A 206 28.24 42.73 8.98
N ALA A 207 28.02 42.42 7.69
CA ALA A 207 28.54 41.22 7.02
C ALA A 207 29.78 41.38 6.11
N ARG A 208 30.84 40.58 6.33
CA ARG A 208 31.75 40.02 5.28
C ARG A 208 32.73 38.94 5.80
N ASN A 209 33.19 38.07 4.88
CA ASN A 209 34.30 37.11 4.94
C ASN A 209 34.34 35.96 5.98
N GLN A 210 34.07 34.75 5.48
CA GLN A 210 34.68 33.43 5.80
C GLN A 210 33.90 32.36 5.00
N GLN A 211 34.46 31.47 4.16
CA GLN A 211 35.79 31.28 3.57
C GLN A 211 36.99 31.01 4.51
N ALA A 212 36.89 29.94 5.31
CA ALA A 212 37.97 28.98 5.59
C ALA A 212 37.35 27.71 6.19
N GLY A 213 37.79 26.51 5.78
CA GLY A 213 37.30 25.23 6.34
C GLY A 213 36.85 24.19 5.32
N GLY A 214 37.68 23.87 4.32
CA GLY A 214 37.37 22.86 3.31
C GLY A 214 38.62 22.29 2.63
N ASP A 215 39.50 21.65 3.40
CA ASP A 215 40.76 21.05 2.91
C ASP A 215 41.18 19.77 3.69
N GLU A 216 40.25 19.05 4.34
CA GLU A 216 40.55 17.81 5.12
C GLU A 216 39.74 16.56 4.67
N GLN A 217 39.15 16.55 3.47
CA GLN A 217 38.44 15.37 2.92
C GLN A 217 38.81 15.01 1.47
N GLN A 218 39.98 15.45 0.98
CA GLN A 218 40.35 15.31 -0.44
C GLN A 218 41.67 14.57 -0.72
N GLU A 219 42.20 13.80 0.24
CA GLU A 219 43.43 13.01 0.04
C GLU A 219 43.28 11.47 0.22
N GLU A 220 42.07 10.96 0.50
CA GLU A 220 41.81 9.50 0.53
C GLU A 220 41.36 8.93 -0.85
N ARG A 221 41.54 9.70 -1.93
CA ARG A 221 40.98 9.41 -3.26
C ARG A 221 41.98 8.85 -4.28
N ASN A 222 42.77 7.85 -3.87
CA ASN A 222 43.69 7.12 -4.77
C ASN A 222 43.69 5.60 -4.50
N GLY A 223 43.25 4.81 -5.49
CA GLY A 223 43.76 3.43 -5.68
C GLY A 223 43.25 2.32 -4.75
N ALA A 224 42.03 2.37 -4.24
CA ALA A 224 41.42 1.24 -3.52
C ALA A 224 40.38 0.49 -4.40
N PHE A 225 40.72 -0.72 -4.86
CA PHE A 225 39.74 -1.63 -5.47
C PHE A 225 38.65 -2.02 -4.45
N ALA A 226 37.39 -2.09 -4.89
CA ALA A 226 36.27 -2.59 -4.08
C ALA A 226 36.58 -3.99 -3.50
N LYS A 227 36.23 -4.21 -2.23
CA LYS A 227 36.62 -5.42 -1.50
C LYS A 227 35.45 -6.41 -1.45
N PRO A 228 35.69 -7.72 -1.63
CA PRO A 228 34.65 -8.74 -1.49
C PRO A 228 33.92 -8.62 -0.16
N LYS A 229 32.58 -8.66 -0.21
CA LYS A 229 31.63 -8.43 0.89
C LYS A 229 31.37 -6.95 1.24
N ASP A 230 31.74 -5.99 0.41
CA ASP A 230 31.30 -4.59 0.58
C ASP A 230 29.76 -4.44 0.49
N GLY A 231 29.06 -5.37 -0.17
CA GLY A 231 27.59 -5.47 -0.13
C GLY A 231 27.02 -5.71 1.29
N LEU A 232 27.79 -6.30 2.21
CA LEU A 232 27.37 -6.58 3.59
C LEU A 232 26.99 -5.31 4.39
N ARG A 233 27.50 -4.14 3.99
CA ARG A 233 27.15 -2.85 4.61
C ARG A 233 25.71 -2.41 4.34
N THR A 234 25.04 -3.00 3.35
CA THR A 234 23.68 -2.63 2.91
C THR A 234 22.67 -2.69 4.05
N TRP A 235 22.53 -3.84 4.72
CA TRP A 235 21.61 -3.97 5.86
C TRP A 235 21.93 -2.99 7.01
N GLY A 236 23.22 -2.69 7.23
CA GLY A 236 23.67 -1.73 8.25
C GLY A 236 23.39 -0.25 7.90
N ARG A 237 23.36 0.10 6.61
CA ARG A 237 22.94 1.42 6.09
C ARG A 237 21.43 1.57 6.17
N PHE A 238 20.69 0.60 5.61
CA PHE A 238 19.23 0.68 5.50
C PHE A 238 18.53 0.59 6.87
N GLY A 239 19.13 -0.07 7.86
CA GLY A 239 18.68 -0.02 9.26
C GLY A 239 18.90 1.33 9.97
N LYS A 240 19.45 2.36 9.29
CA LYS A 240 19.83 3.67 9.86
C LYS A 240 19.47 4.87 8.96
N LEU A 241 18.53 4.72 8.02
CA LEU A 241 18.21 5.79 7.06
C LEU A 241 17.69 7.07 7.75
N PRO A 242 18.03 8.26 7.22
CA PRO A 242 17.57 9.53 7.76
C PRO A 242 16.06 9.69 7.56
N TYR A 243 15.39 10.12 8.62
CA TYR A 243 13.94 10.28 8.70
C TYR A 243 13.57 11.77 8.73
N PRO A 244 12.53 12.26 8.03
CA PRO A 244 11.47 11.52 7.34
C PRO A 244 11.66 11.28 5.84
N GLY A 245 12.66 11.90 5.20
CA GLY A 245 12.79 12.00 3.73
C GLY A 245 12.70 10.66 2.96
N ASP A 246 13.15 9.55 3.56
CA ASP A 246 13.08 8.21 2.99
C ASP A 246 11.64 7.67 2.77
N LYS A 247 10.71 8.08 3.65
CA LYS A 247 9.26 7.76 3.54
C LYS A 247 8.41 8.90 3.00
N ALA A 248 8.88 10.15 3.12
CA ALA A 248 8.21 11.34 2.59
C ALA A 248 8.43 11.57 1.08
N PHE A 249 9.06 10.62 0.39
CA PHE A 249 9.34 10.68 -1.04
C PHE A 249 8.03 10.52 -1.87
N LEU A 250 7.39 11.66 -2.17
CA LEU A 250 6.18 11.71 -3.00
C LEU A 250 6.47 11.96 -4.49
N HIS A 251 7.54 12.69 -4.80
CA HIS A 251 7.83 13.18 -6.14
C HIS A 251 9.33 13.19 -6.45
N ASP A 252 9.68 12.83 -7.70
CA ASP A 252 10.98 12.99 -8.35
C ASP A 252 10.85 12.58 -9.83
N THR A 253 11.82 12.92 -10.68
CA THR A 253 11.90 12.47 -12.08
C THR A 253 13.14 11.64 -12.32
N PHE A 254 13.03 10.61 -13.17
CA PHE A 254 14.17 9.83 -13.62
C PHE A 254 15.17 10.70 -14.40
N PRO A 255 16.44 10.27 -14.54
CA PRO A 255 17.43 10.96 -15.36
C PRO A 255 16.94 11.20 -16.80
N GLU A 256 17.49 12.22 -17.44
CA GLU A 256 17.28 12.44 -18.87
C GLU A 256 17.81 11.22 -19.67
N HIS A 257 17.06 10.82 -20.69
CA HIS A 257 17.32 9.62 -21.50
C HIS A 257 17.29 8.26 -20.76
N PHE A 258 16.66 8.16 -19.58
CA PHE A 258 16.45 6.88 -18.89
C PHE A 258 15.70 5.86 -19.77
N MET A 259 16.21 4.63 -19.87
CA MET A 259 15.68 3.62 -20.79
C MET A 259 14.39 2.97 -20.24
N TRP A 260 13.23 3.52 -20.63
CA TRP A 260 11.93 2.89 -20.40
C TRP A 260 11.68 1.75 -21.38
N ALA A 261 11.48 0.54 -20.86
CA ALA A 261 11.36 -0.68 -21.65
C ALA A 261 10.21 -1.58 -21.21
N VAL A 262 9.84 -2.56 -22.05
CA VAL A 262 8.90 -3.64 -21.72
C VAL A 262 9.42 -4.96 -22.33
N GLY A 263 9.12 -6.10 -21.69
CA GLY A 263 9.75 -7.39 -22.02
C GLY A 263 8.81 -8.55 -22.39
N THR A 264 9.29 -9.47 -23.22
CA THR A 264 8.71 -10.80 -23.52
C THR A 264 9.82 -11.85 -23.66
N ALA A 265 9.42 -13.13 -23.66
CA ALA A 265 10.28 -14.28 -23.96
C ALA A 265 9.59 -15.21 -24.97
N ALA A 266 10.37 -15.78 -25.89
CA ALA A 266 9.85 -16.47 -27.07
C ALA A 266 8.86 -17.58 -26.75
N TYR A 267 9.22 -18.51 -25.86
CA TYR A 267 8.33 -19.62 -25.48
C TYR A 267 7.07 -19.19 -24.72
N GLN A 268 7.08 -17.99 -24.10
CA GLN A 268 5.89 -17.48 -23.41
C GLN A 268 4.86 -16.93 -24.39
N VAL A 269 5.29 -16.26 -25.48
CA VAL A 269 4.42 -15.41 -26.29
C VAL A 269 4.35 -15.75 -27.78
N GLU A 270 5.35 -16.41 -28.38
CA GLU A 270 5.38 -16.62 -29.84
C GLU A 270 4.33 -17.64 -30.31
N GLY A 271 4.20 -18.76 -29.61
CA GLY A 271 3.43 -19.90 -30.09
C GLY A 271 4.04 -20.53 -31.35
N ALA A 272 3.17 -21.00 -32.24
CA ALA A 272 3.52 -21.56 -33.55
C ALA A 272 4.65 -22.59 -33.46
N HIS A 273 4.52 -23.53 -32.51
CA HIS A 273 5.62 -24.38 -32.05
C HIS A 273 6.17 -25.37 -33.09
N ASP A 274 5.37 -25.72 -34.08
CA ASP A 274 5.61 -26.68 -35.16
C ASP A 274 5.60 -26.03 -36.55
N ARG A 275 5.38 -24.71 -36.62
CA ARG A 275 5.17 -23.97 -37.87
C ARG A 275 6.47 -23.60 -38.56
N ASP A 276 6.40 -23.48 -39.88
CA ASP A 276 7.46 -23.03 -40.78
C ASP A 276 8.85 -23.62 -40.47
N GLY A 277 8.88 -24.92 -40.18
CA GLY A 277 10.11 -25.66 -39.93
C GLY A 277 10.77 -25.44 -38.56
N LYS A 278 10.13 -24.77 -37.59
CA LYS A 278 10.64 -24.70 -36.20
C LYS A 278 10.88 -26.10 -35.64
N GLY A 279 12.01 -26.31 -34.96
CA GLY A 279 12.31 -27.51 -34.20
C GLY A 279 11.68 -27.50 -32.79
N LEU A 280 11.62 -28.67 -32.16
CA LEU A 280 11.21 -28.76 -30.76
C LEU A 280 12.28 -28.19 -29.83
N SER A 281 11.85 -27.44 -28.82
CA SER A 281 12.64 -27.05 -27.65
C SER A 281 12.48 -28.07 -26.52
N ILE A 282 13.38 -28.01 -25.54
CA ILE A 282 13.24 -28.76 -24.28
C ILE A 282 11.96 -28.42 -23.50
N TRP A 283 11.34 -27.27 -23.76
CA TRP A 283 10.05 -26.92 -23.18
C TRP A 283 8.89 -27.58 -23.91
N ASP A 284 8.95 -27.65 -25.24
CA ASP A 284 7.96 -28.36 -26.07
C ASP A 284 7.84 -29.84 -25.63
N THR A 285 8.97 -30.49 -25.32
CA THR A 285 9.01 -31.87 -24.82
C THR A 285 8.68 -31.98 -23.33
N PHE A 286 9.10 -31.03 -22.48
CA PHE A 286 8.82 -31.04 -21.04
C PHE A 286 7.33 -30.79 -20.69
N THR A 287 6.61 -29.95 -21.43
CA THR A 287 5.16 -29.74 -21.23
C THR A 287 4.34 -30.97 -21.64
N ARG A 288 4.87 -31.79 -22.54
CA ARG A 288 4.28 -33.08 -22.96
C ARG A 288 4.70 -34.26 -22.06
N GLY A 289 5.53 -34.02 -21.04
CA GLY A 289 6.09 -35.05 -20.16
C GLY A 289 5.31 -35.26 -18.86
N GLY A 290 4.90 -36.51 -18.61
CA GLY A 290 4.26 -36.93 -17.36
C GLY A 290 2.73 -36.77 -17.40
N THR A 291 2.15 -36.16 -16.38
CA THR A 291 0.70 -35.92 -16.25
C THR A 291 0.30 -34.48 -16.60
N ARG A 292 1.15 -33.75 -17.34
CA ARG A 292 0.86 -32.37 -17.77
C ARG A 292 -0.07 -32.38 -18.98
N MET A 293 -0.99 -31.41 -19.03
CA MET A 293 -1.96 -31.27 -20.11
C MET A 293 -1.91 -29.90 -20.80
N VAL A 294 -1.22 -28.91 -20.22
CA VAL A 294 -1.17 -27.53 -20.73
C VAL A 294 0.18 -27.27 -21.39
N THR A 295 0.17 -26.64 -22.58
CA THR A 295 1.37 -26.38 -23.39
C THR A 295 1.50 -24.91 -23.77
N GLY A 296 2.71 -24.51 -24.16
CA GLY A 296 3.03 -23.20 -24.74
C GLY A 296 2.84 -23.14 -26.26
N ASP A 297 2.15 -24.12 -26.87
CA ASP A 297 2.20 -24.37 -28.32
C ASP A 297 1.64 -23.20 -29.15
N VAL A 298 0.72 -22.44 -28.55
CA VAL A 298 0.12 -21.20 -29.08
C VAL A 298 0.54 -19.98 -28.24
N GLY A 299 0.60 -20.08 -26.92
CA GLY A 299 1.01 -18.97 -26.05
C GLY A 299 0.13 -17.72 -26.28
N SER A 300 0.74 -16.60 -26.69
CA SER A 300 0.04 -15.38 -27.12
C SER A 300 -0.05 -15.24 -28.66
N ASP A 301 0.35 -16.25 -29.43
CA ASP A 301 0.42 -16.26 -30.89
C ASP A 301 1.15 -15.06 -31.54
N SER A 302 2.18 -14.53 -30.88
CA SER A 302 2.95 -13.37 -31.35
C SER A 302 3.70 -13.64 -32.66
N TYR A 303 3.91 -14.92 -33.01
CA TYR A 303 4.53 -15.31 -34.28
C TYR A 303 3.74 -14.78 -35.49
N HIS A 304 2.41 -14.92 -35.49
CA HIS A 304 1.54 -14.32 -36.50
C HIS A 304 1.17 -12.86 -36.14
N ASN A 305 1.13 -12.51 -34.84
CA ASN A 305 0.57 -11.26 -34.33
C ASN A 305 1.57 -10.10 -34.09
N VAL A 306 2.75 -10.10 -34.73
CA VAL A 306 3.74 -9.00 -34.70
C VAL A 306 3.11 -7.59 -34.82
N HIS A 307 2.08 -7.46 -35.66
CA HIS A 307 1.36 -6.21 -35.87
C HIS A 307 0.53 -5.74 -34.67
N ALA A 308 0.05 -6.65 -33.82
CA ALA A 308 -0.64 -6.32 -32.57
C ALA A 308 0.35 -5.92 -31.47
N ASP A 309 1.44 -6.69 -31.31
CA ASP A 309 2.44 -6.41 -30.28
C ASP A 309 3.14 -5.06 -30.50
N VAL A 310 3.47 -4.73 -31.76
CA VAL A 310 4.05 -3.41 -32.10
C VAL A 310 3.05 -2.26 -31.89
N ARG A 311 1.72 -2.49 -32.01
CA ARG A 311 0.72 -1.49 -31.60
C ARG A 311 0.75 -1.28 -30.08
N ALA A 312 0.74 -2.36 -29.30
CA ALA A 312 0.80 -2.31 -27.84
C ALA A 312 2.07 -1.60 -27.32
N ILE A 313 3.23 -1.91 -27.91
CA ILE A 313 4.52 -1.24 -27.62
C ILE A 313 4.42 0.27 -27.90
N LYS A 314 3.90 0.68 -29.06
CA LYS A 314 3.73 2.10 -29.42
C LYS A 314 2.71 2.82 -28.53
N GLN A 315 1.66 2.13 -28.08
CA GLN A 315 0.66 2.67 -27.17
C GLN A 315 1.22 2.93 -25.75
N LEU A 316 2.14 2.09 -25.25
CA LEU A 316 2.86 2.35 -24.01
C LEU A 316 3.82 3.55 -24.11
N GLY A 317 4.36 3.83 -25.30
CA GLY A 317 5.36 4.89 -25.50
C GLY A 317 6.76 4.53 -24.99
N VAL A 318 7.05 3.23 -24.79
CA VAL A 318 8.38 2.77 -24.37
C VAL A 318 9.46 3.10 -25.41
N SER A 319 10.65 3.42 -24.92
CA SER A 319 11.84 3.68 -25.74
C SER A 319 12.50 2.39 -26.28
N HIS A 320 12.36 1.28 -25.54
CA HIS A 320 13.02 0.02 -25.82
C HIS A 320 12.05 -1.16 -25.71
N TYR A 321 12.30 -2.23 -26.46
CA TYR A 321 11.56 -3.50 -26.35
C TYR A 321 12.53 -4.66 -26.17
N ARG A 322 12.32 -5.45 -25.12
CA ARG A 322 13.12 -6.64 -24.82
C ARG A 322 12.37 -7.89 -25.27
N PHE A 323 13.01 -8.68 -26.13
CA PHE A 323 12.50 -9.99 -26.55
C PHE A 323 13.64 -11.01 -26.63
N SER A 324 13.32 -12.28 -26.82
CA SER A 324 14.32 -13.32 -27.13
C SER A 324 14.19 -13.85 -28.54
N LEU A 325 15.30 -14.28 -29.12
CA LEU A 325 15.30 -15.13 -30.30
C LEU A 325 15.10 -16.57 -29.84
N SER A 326 14.27 -17.35 -30.56
CA SER A 326 14.15 -18.77 -30.28
C SER A 326 15.18 -19.57 -31.09
N TRP A 327 16.15 -20.15 -30.38
CA TRP A 327 17.20 -20.96 -30.99
C TRP A 327 16.62 -22.09 -31.87
N PRO A 328 15.64 -22.91 -31.44
CA PRO A 328 15.05 -23.94 -32.31
C PRO A 328 14.14 -23.40 -33.42
N ARG A 329 13.71 -22.12 -33.40
CA ARG A 329 13.05 -21.51 -34.56
C ARG A 329 14.06 -21.11 -35.65
N LEU A 330 15.28 -20.72 -35.26
CA LEU A 330 16.38 -20.34 -36.17
C LEU A 330 17.21 -21.55 -36.66
N PHE A 331 17.52 -22.47 -35.74
CA PHE A 331 18.25 -23.72 -35.98
C PHE A 331 17.50 -24.90 -35.32
N PRO A 332 16.55 -25.54 -36.02
CA PRO A 332 15.73 -26.65 -35.53
C PRO A 332 16.48 -27.82 -34.88
N ASN A 333 17.70 -28.15 -35.33
CA ASN A 333 18.54 -29.17 -34.69
C ASN A 333 19.64 -28.57 -33.77
N GLY A 334 19.67 -27.24 -33.64
CA GLY A 334 20.66 -26.47 -32.89
C GLY A 334 21.93 -26.08 -33.67
N THR A 335 22.21 -26.67 -34.84
CA THR A 335 23.39 -26.36 -35.67
C THR A 335 23.04 -25.48 -36.87
N ARG A 336 24.04 -24.75 -37.38
CA ARG A 336 23.94 -23.85 -38.55
C ARG A 336 23.43 -24.53 -39.82
N GLU A 337 23.62 -25.84 -39.93
CA GLU A 337 23.20 -26.65 -41.09
C GLU A 337 21.67 -26.77 -41.20
N SER A 338 20.94 -26.50 -40.11
CA SER A 338 19.47 -26.52 -40.09
C SER A 338 18.80 -25.16 -40.36
N LEU A 339 19.55 -24.13 -40.78
CA LEU A 339 19.09 -22.74 -40.88
C LEU A 339 17.67 -22.60 -41.46
N ASN A 340 16.75 -22.07 -40.65
CA ASN A 340 15.38 -21.79 -41.05
C ASN A 340 15.21 -20.31 -41.44
N GLU A 341 15.20 -20.02 -42.74
CA GLU A 341 14.98 -18.65 -43.26
C GLU A 341 13.59 -18.08 -42.92
N ALA A 342 12.56 -18.90 -42.66
CA ALA A 342 11.26 -18.37 -42.21
C ALA A 342 11.34 -17.79 -40.80
N GLY A 343 12.01 -18.51 -39.88
CA GLY A 343 12.37 -18.00 -38.56
C GLY A 343 13.20 -16.72 -38.61
N VAL A 344 14.18 -16.64 -39.53
CA VAL A 344 14.96 -15.41 -39.75
C VAL A 344 14.07 -14.28 -40.30
N GLY A 345 13.16 -14.59 -41.22
CA GLY A 345 12.20 -13.64 -41.81
C GLY A 345 11.27 -13.01 -40.78
N TYR A 346 10.79 -13.79 -39.80
CA TYR A 346 10.02 -13.32 -38.66
C TYR A 346 10.82 -12.28 -37.83
N TYR A 347 12.02 -12.61 -37.35
CA TYR A 347 12.81 -11.67 -36.54
C TYR A 347 13.30 -10.45 -37.33
N ARG A 348 13.65 -10.59 -38.62
CA ARG A 348 13.92 -9.45 -39.52
C ARG A 348 12.70 -8.53 -39.62
N THR A 349 11.49 -9.08 -39.70
CA THR A 349 10.24 -8.32 -39.78
C THR A 349 9.94 -7.60 -38.46
N LEU A 350 10.07 -8.27 -37.31
CA LEU A 350 9.92 -7.66 -35.99
C LEU A 350 10.90 -6.50 -35.79
N LEU A 351 12.19 -6.69 -36.06
CA LEU A 351 13.21 -5.64 -35.96
C LEU A 351 12.90 -4.44 -36.88
N LYS A 352 12.47 -4.69 -38.12
CA LYS A 352 12.01 -3.65 -39.03
C LYS A 352 10.80 -2.87 -38.47
N ARG A 353 9.79 -3.55 -37.91
CA ARG A 353 8.61 -2.90 -37.32
C ARG A 353 8.95 -2.09 -36.06
N LEU A 354 9.89 -2.55 -35.23
CA LEU A 354 10.39 -1.80 -34.08
C LEU A 354 11.14 -0.53 -34.52
N LYS A 355 11.95 -0.62 -35.59
CA LYS A 355 12.64 0.52 -36.21
C LYS A 355 11.67 1.53 -36.82
N GLU A 356 10.62 1.07 -37.52
CA GLU A 356 9.49 1.89 -37.98
C GLU A 356 8.71 2.55 -36.82
N ALA A 357 8.67 1.89 -35.66
CA ALA A 357 8.08 2.40 -34.43
C ALA A 357 8.98 3.37 -33.64
N ARG A 358 10.27 3.50 -34.00
CA ARG A 358 11.32 4.20 -33.23
C ARG A 358 11.59 3.60 -31.83
N VAL A 359 11.52 2.27 -31.72
CA VAL A 359 11.81 1.53 -30.48
C VAL A 359 13.10 0.74 -30.63
N GLU A 360 14.04 0.88 -29.70
CA GLU A 360 15.32 0.17 -29.73
C GLU A 360 15.19 -1.28 -29.21
N PRO A 361 15.70 -2.29 -29.94
CA PRO A 361 15.60 -3.69 -29.54
C PRO A 361 16.69 -4.09 -28.54
N VAL A 362 16.27 -4.73 -27.45
CA VAL A 362 17.11 -5.39 -26.44
C VAL A 362 16.98 -6.90 -26.63
N VAL A 363 17.89 -7.52 -27.37
CA VAL A 363 17.72 -8.91 -27.83
C VAL A 363 18.41 -9.90 -26.90
N THR A 364 17.65 -10.91 -26.45
CA THR A 364 18.12 -12.04 -25.66
C THR A 364 18.38 -13.24 -26.58
N LEU A 365 19.59 -13.80 -26.59
CA LEU A 365 19.92 -14.94 -27.46
C LEU A 365 19.28 -16.25 -26.98
N TYR A 366 19.23 -16.48 -25.66
CA TYR A 366 18.70 -17.71 -25.08
C TYR A 366 17.80 -17.41 -23.88
N HIS A 367 16.54 -17.85 -23.94
CA HIS A 367 15.57 -17.71 -22.85
C HIS A 367 14.95 -19.08 -22.52
N TRP A 368 15.82 -19.99 -22.07
CA TRP A 368 15.50 -21.34 -21.57
C TRP A 368 15.04 -22.36 -22.62
N ASP A 369 14.87 -21.93 -23.87
CA ASP A 369 14.33 -22.69 -25.00
C ASP A 369 15.43 -23.39 -25.82
N LEU A 370 16.18 -24.29 -25.18
CA LEU A 370 17.23 -25.07 -25.85
C LEU A 370 16.60 -26.00 -26.91
N PRO A 371 17.16 -26.14 -28.13
CA PRO A 371 16.70 -27.15 -29.09
C PRO A 371 16.81 -28.56 -28.48
N ASP A 372 15.71 -29.32 -28.48
CA ASP A 372 15.62 -30.61 -27.81
C ASP A 372 16.64 -31.61 -28.36
N HIS A 373 16.93 -31.54 -29.66
CA HIS A 373 17.99 -32.32 -30.31
C HIS A 373 19.36 -32.19 -29.60
N LEU A 374 19.73 -31.00 -29.09
CA LEU A 374 20.97 -30.82 -28.32
C LEU A 374 20.87 -31.44 -26.91
N GLN A 375 19.68 -31.49 -26.33
CA GLN A 375 19.41 -32.16 -25.06
C GLN A 375 19.47 -33.68 -25.20
N GLN A 376 18.93 -34.26 -26.28
CA GLN A 376 19.01 -35.71 -26.55
C GLN A 376 20.42 -36.14 -26.98
N ALA A 377 21.02 -35.47 -27.96
CA ALA A 377 22.29 -35.89 -28.55
C ALA A 377 23.51 -35.68 -27.64
N PHE A 378 23.48 -34.65 -26.79
CA PHE A 378 24.64 -34.25 -25.98
C PHE A 378 24.34 -34.05 -24.49
N GLY A 379 23.11 -34.28 -24.02
CA GLY A 379 22.73 -33.97 -22.63
C GLY A 379 22.55 -32.47 -22.35
N GLY A 380 22.47 -31.64 -23.39
CA GLY A 380 22.27 -30.19 -23.28
C GLY A 380 23.42 -29.49 -22.54
N TRP A 381 23.10 -28.51 -21.70
CA TRP A 381 24.10 -27.70 -20.98
C TRP A 381 24.99 -28.49 -20.01
N SER A 382 24.70 -29.77 -19.75
CA SER A 382 25.60 -30.65 -18.98
C SER A 382 26.90 -31.00 -19.73
N SER A 383 26.92 -30.82 -21.06
CA SER A 383 28.05 -31.09 -21.93
C SER A 383 28.74 -29.79 -22.38
N PRO A 384 30.08 -29.73 -22.34
CA PRO A 384 30.81 -28.55 -22.82
C PRO A 384 30.65 -28.33 -24.34
N ARG A 385 30.26 -29.33 -25.13
CA ARG A 385 30.04 -29.17 -26.59
C ARG A 385 28.95 -28.15 -26.93
N VAL A 386 28.00 -27.89 -26.01
CA VAL A 386 26.95 -26.88 -26.22
C VAL A 386 27.50 -25.45 -26.07
N VAL A 387 28.68 -25.26 -25.46
CA VAL A 387 29.39 -23.97 -25.42
C VAL A 387 29.73 -23.52 -26.84
N ASP A 388 30.37 -24.37 -27.64
CA ASP A 388 30.80 -24.03 -29.00
C ASP A 388 29.60 -23.82 -29.94
N LEU A 389 28.58 -24.69 -29.83
CA LEU A 389 27.33 -24.56 -30.60
C LEU A 389 26.57 -23.26 -30.28
N PHE A 390 26.58 -22.83 -29.01
CA PHE A 390 26.01 -21.54 -28.63
C PHE A 390 26.81 -20.36 -29.19
N VAL A 391 28.14 -20.48 -29.31
CA VAL A 391 29.00 -19.46 -29.93
C VAL A 391 28.74 -19.35 -31.43
N ASP A 392 28.56 -20.46 -32.15
CA ASP A 392 28.15 -20.46 -33.57
C ASP A 392 26.76 -19.83 -33.78
N TYR A 393 25.82 -20.11 -32.88
CA TYR A 393 24.49 -19.48 -32.87
C TYR A 393 24.57 -17.97 -32.60
N ALA A 394 25.36 -17.56 -31.60
CA ALA A 394 25.59 -16.16 -31.27
C ALA A 394 26.26 -15.40 -32.43
N ASP A 395 27.29 -15.97 -33.07
CA ASP A 395 27.97 -15.38 -34.24
C ASP A 395 26.99 -15.15 -35.41
N PHE A 396 26.08 -16.10 -35.65
CA PHE A 396 25.03 -15.93 -36.66
C PHE A 396 24.07 -14.80 -36.29
N CYS A 397 23.62 -14.71 -35.04
CA CYS A 397 22.71 -13.67 -34.59
C CYS A 397 23.35 -12.27 -34.62
N PHE A 398 24.61 -12.14 -34.21
CA PHE A 398 25.36 -10.89 -34.30
C PHE A 398 25.58 -10.46 -35.74
N GLN A 399 25.90 -11.40 -36.65
CA GLN A 399 26.04 -11.12 -38.07
C GLN A 399 24.72 -10.70 -38.73
N THR A 400 23.61 -11.34 -38.37
CA THR A 400 22.32 -11.20 -39.06
C THR A 400 21.46 -10.04 -38.54
N PHE A 401 21.56 -9.71 -37.25
CA PHE A 401 20.67 -8.74 -36.59
C PHE A 401 21.41 -7.57 -35.90
N GLY A 402 22.71 -7.70 -35.61
CA GLY A 402 23.44 -6.73 -34.78
C GLY A 402 23.64 -5.33 -35.36
N ASP A 403 23.28 -5.12 -36.62
CA ASP A 403 23.32 -3.80 -37.25
C ASP A 403 22.18 -2.92 -36.71
N ASP A 404 21.01 -3.50 -36.44
CA ASP A 404 19.87 -2.83 -35.80
C ASP A 404 19.87 -2.99 -34.26
N VAL A 405 20.49 -4.03 -33.71
CA VAL A 405 20.53 -4.28 -32.26
C VAL A 405 21.70 -3.56 -31.58
N LYS A 406 21.42 -2.88 -30.46
CA LYS A 406 22.43 -2.16 -29.65
C LYS A 406 22.59 -2.70 -28.23
N TYR A 407 21.62 -3.47 -27.73
CA TYR A 407 21.71 -4.14 -26.43
C TYR A 407 21.47 -5.65 -26.60
N TRP A 408 22.45 -6.44 -26.17
CA TRP A 408 22.42 -7.90 -26.22
C TRP A 408 22.46 -8.51 -24.83
N ILE A 409 21.65 -9.55 -24.61
CA ILE A 409 21.71 -10.45 -23.46
C ILE A 409 22.02 -11.86 -24.00
N THR A 410 23.05 -12.55 -23.52
CA THR A 410 23.34 -13.92 -24.01
C THR A 410 22.35 -14.94 -23.45
N ILE A 411 22.16 -14.94 -22.13
CA ILE A 411 21.40 -15.94 -21.39
C ILE A 411 20.51 -15.18 -20.42
N ASP A 412 19.22 -15.50 -20.38
CA ASP A 412 18.35 -15.09 -19.28
C ASP A 412 18.46 -16.06 -18.11
N ASN A 413 18.70 -15.52 -16.92
CA ASN A 413 18.57 -16.18 -15.63
C ASN A 413 19.22 -17.57 -15.58
N PRO A 414 20.57 -17.65 -15.67
CA PRO A 414 21.30 -18.91 -15.69
C PRO A 414 21.09 -19.75 -14.41
N PHE A 415 20.74 -19.10 -13.29
CA PHE A 415 20.35 -19.75 -12.04
C PHE A 415 19.14 -20.66 -12.25
N MET A 416 18.08 -20.16 -12.90
CA MET A 416 16.89 -20.96 -13.22
C MET A 416 17.24 -22.18 -14.08
N VAL A 417 17.99 -21.95 -15.17
CA VAL A 417 18.41 -23.00 -16.11
C VAL A 417 19.21 -24.09 -15.38
N ALA A 418 20.19 -23.71 -14.56
CA ALA A 418 21.08 -24.63 -13.88
C ALA A 418 20.40 -25.35 -12.69
N TRP A 419 19.82 -24.58 -11.76
CA TRP A 419 19.32 -25.10 -10.49
C TRP A 419 17.95 -25.78 -10.63
N HIS A 420 17.02 -25.19 -11.37
CA HIS A 420 15.67 -25.75 -11.50
C HIS A 420 15.53 -26.69 -12.71
N GLY A 421 16.36 -26.55 -13.74
CA GLY A 421 16.37 -27.44 -14.91
C GLY A 421 17.12 -28.76 -14.69
N TYR A 422 18.20 -28.75 -13.90
CA TYR A 422 19.06 -29.92 -13.66
C TYR A 422 19.26 -30.30 -12.18
N GLY A 423 18.66 -29.57 -11.24
CA GLY A 423 18.72 -29.85 -9.80
C GLY A 423 17.36 -30.20 -9.20
N THR A 424 16.41 -29.27 -9.20
CA THR A 424 15.06 -29.50 -8.65
C THR A 424 14.11 -30.17 -9.65
N GLY A 425 14.41 -30.15 -10.95
CA GLY A 425 13.56 -30.67 -12.04
C GLY A 425 12.19 -29.98 -12.18
N VAL A 426 12.09 -28.70 -11.78
CA VAL A 426 10.81 -27.94 -11.77
C VAL A 426 10.57 -27.20 -13.10
N VAL A 427 11.64 -26.91 -13.84
CA VAL A 427 11.57 -26.39 -15.22
C VAL A 427 12.29 -27.34 -16.18
N ALA A 428 12.13 -27.15 -17.48
CA ALA A 428 12.84 -27.95 -18.48
C ALA A 428 14.37 -27.91 -18.30
N PRO A 429 15.09 -29.03 -18.51
CA PRO A 429 14.61 -30.34 -18.96
C PRO A 429 14.07 -31.27 -17.86
N GLY A 430 13.91 -30.81 -16.61
CA GLY A 430 13.29 -31.60 -15.54
C GLY A 430 14.22 -32.60 -14.83
N ILE A 431 15.54 -32.49 -15.01
CA ILE A 431 16.53 -33.43 -14.48
C ILE A 431 16.79 -33.14 -12.99
N LYS A 432 16.93 -34.18 -12.19
CA LYS A 432 17.12 -34.11 -10.72
C LYS A 432 17.93 -35.28 -10.11
N ASN A 433 18.66 -36.01 -10.95
CA ASN A 433 19.25 -37.32 -10.59
C ASN A 433 20.71 -37.23 -10.10
N ASP A 434 21.39 -36.11 -10.37
CA ASP A 434 22.77 -35.82 -9.98
C ASP A 434 22.76 -34.45 -9.27
N PRO A 435 23.10 -34.39 -7.96
CA PRO A 435 23.01 -33.16 -7.18
C PRO A 435 24.14 -32.16 -7.48
N ASP A 436 25.14 -32.54 -8.26
CA ASP A 436 26.30 -31.70 -8.64
C ASP A 436 26.19 -31.22 -10.11
N LEU A 437 25.29 -31.82 -10.88
CA LEU A 437 24.94 -31.41 -12.25
C LEU A 437 24.58 -29.92 -12.39
N PRO A 438 23.84 -29.28 -11.47
CA PRO A 438 23.58 -27.83 -11.53
C PRO A 438 24.85 -26.99 -11.59
N PHE A 439 25.89 -27.37 -10.83
CA PHE A 439 27.14 -26.61 -10.78
C PHE A 439 27.95 -26.78 -12.07
N ARG A 440 27.94 -27.98 -12.66
CA ARG A 440 28.51 -28.25 -14.00
C ARG A 440 27.79 -27.47 -15.10
N VAL A 441 26.47 -27.41 -15.05
CA VAL A 441 25.64 -26.64 -16.00
C VAL A 441 25.90 -25.14 -15.87
N GLY A 442 25.89 -24.59 -14.65
CA GLY A 442 26.22 -23.17 -14.42
C GLY A 442 27.63 -22.78 -14.87
N HIS A 443 28.59 -23.70 -14.74
CA HIS A 443 29.96 -23.51 -15.26
C HIS A 443 30.00 -23.45 -16.80
N ASN A 444 29.29 -24.34 -17.50
CA ASN A 444 29.17 -24.29 -18.96
C ASN A 444 28.44 -23.03 -19.46
N LEU A 445 27.38 -22.59 -18.77
CA LEU A 445 26.64 -21.35 -19.09
C LEU A 445 27.53 -20.10 -18.97
N LEU A 446 28.39 -20.03 -17.95
CA LEU A 446 29.38 -18.94 -17.82
C LEU A 446 30.39 -18.94 -18.96
N LYS A 447 30.92 -20.10 -19.34
CA LYS A 447 31.88 -20.25 -20.45
C LYS A 447 31.26 -19.90 -21.80
N ALA A 448 30.01 -20.31 -22.05
CA ALA A 448 29.24 -19.97 -23.26
C ALA A 448 29.02 -18.46 -23.40
N HIS A 449 28.65 -17.78 -22.32
CA HIS A 449 28.53 -16.32 -22.31
C HIS A 449 29.89 -15.61 -22.52
N ALA A 450 30.94 -16.01 -21.81
CA ALA A 450 32.26 -15.36 -21.94
C ALA A 450 32.79 -15.48 -23.37
N ALA A 451 32.71 -16.67 -23.97
CA ALA A 451 33.09 -16.89 -25.36
C ALA A 451 32.25 -16.03 -26.34
N ALA A 452 30.94 -15.93 -26.13
CA ALA A 452 30.05 -15.09 -26.94
C ALA A 452 30.34 -13.58 -26.78
N TRP A 453 30.70 -13.10 -25.58
CA TRP A 453 31.10 -11.70 -25.36
C TRP A 453 32.45 -11.40 -26.03
N HIS A 454 33.44 -12.29 -25.93
CA HIS A 454 34.73 -12.09 -26.60
C HIS A 454 34.62 -12.19 -28.11
N LEU A 455 33.74 -13.04 -28.63
CA LEU A 455 33.32 -13.03 -30.04
C LEU A 455 32.75 -11.66 -30.43
N TYR A 456 31.74 -11.15 -29.69
CA TYR A 456 31.12 -9.86 -29.97
C TYR A 456 32.15 -8.72 -29.93
N ARG A 457 32.97 -8.66 -28.87
CA ARG A 457 34.06 -7.71 -28.68
C ARG A 457 35.07 -7.71 -29.83
N ARG A 458 35.51 -8.88 -30.28
CA ARG A 458 36.57 -9.01 -31.30
C ARG A 458 36.07 -8.77 -32.73
N ARG A 459 34.85 -9.23 -33.07
CA ARG A 459 34.35 -9.29 -34.46
C ARG A 459 33.28 -8.24 -34.79
N TYR A 460 32.50 -7.76 -33.81
CA TYR A 460 31.28 -6.99 -34.06
C TYR A 460 31.25 -5.59 -33.41
N ARG A 461 31.72 -5.46 -32.16
CA ARG A 461 31.59 -4.23 -31.35
C ARG A 461 32.15 -2.96 -32.01
N SER A 462 33.24 -3.06 -32.77
CA SER A 462 33.85 -1.92 -33.49
C SER A 462 32.94 -1.34 -34.59
N ARG A 463 32.17 -2.19 -35.27
CA ARG A 463 31.25 -1.82 -36.37
C ARG A 463 29.86 -1.51 -35.87
N GLN A 464 29.30 -2.37 -35.01
CA GLN A 464 27.91 -2.31 -34.57
C GLN A 464 27.67 -1.43 -33.32
N ARG A 465 28.74 -1.17 -32.54
CA ARG A 465 28.76 -0.31 -31.34
C ARG A 465 27.77 -0.68 -30.22
N GLY A 466 27.25 -1.91 -30.23
CA GLY A 466 26.36 -2.41 -29.18
C GLY A 466 27.09 -2.79 -27.88
N LYS A 467 26.29 -3.00 -26.83
CA LYS A 467 26.69 -3.53 -25.52
C LYS A 467 26.12 -4.94 -25.33
N LEU A 468 26.82 -5.79 -24.59
CA LEU A 468 26.42 -7.17 -24.26
C LEU A 468 26.55 -7.46 -22.76
N SER A 469 25.59 -8.20 -22.20
CA SER A 469 25.58 -8.69 -20.81
C SER A 469 24.91 -10.07 -20.69
N MET A 470 24.74 -10.55 -19.46
CA MET A 470 23.95 -11.73 -19.07
C MET A 470 22.90 -11.27 -18.05
N ALA A 471 21.64 -11.66 -18.22
CA ALA A 471 20.58 -11.26 -17.27
C ALA A 471 20.60 -12.16 -16.04
N LEU A 472 20.84 -11.57 -14.87
CA LEU A 472 21.01 -12.27 -13.60
C LEU A 472 19.83 -11.97 -12.68
N ALA A 473 19.12 -13.02 -12.25
CA ALA A 473 17.99 -12.86 -11.34
C ALA A 473 18.42 -12.97 -9.87
N SER A 474 17.71 -12.24 -8.99
CA SER A 474 17.89 -12.37 -7.55
C SER A 474 16.60 -12.06 -6.79
N HIS A 475 16.38 -12.81 -5.71
CA HIS A 475 15.54 -12.37 -4.60
C HIS A 475 16.23 -11.28 -3.78
N TRP A 476 15.51 -10.70 -2.82
CA TRP A 476 16.14 -10.01 -1.70
C TRP A 476 15.88 -10.75 -0.38
N ILE A 477 16.79 -10.59 0.58
CA ILE A 477 16.79 -11.30 1.84
C ILE A 477 17.06 -10.32 3.00
N LYS A 478 16.29 -10.42 4.07
CA LYS A 478 16.44 -9.65 5.32
C LYS A 478 16.77 -10.60 6.47
N PRO A 479 17.68 -10.20 7.38
CA PRO A 479 18.13 -11.08 8.45
C PRO A 479 17.00 -11.31 9.46
N SER A 480 16.82 -12.55 9.91
CA SER A 480 15.82 -12.92 10.92
C SER A 480 16.04 -12.19 12.26
N ARG A 481 17.31 -11.81 12.54
CA ARG A 481 17.76 -11.03 13.71
C ARG A 481 18.94 -10.15 13.30
N THR A 482 19.07 -8.96 13.87
CA THR A 482 20.12 -7.96 13.57
C THR A 482 21.56 -8.34 14.02
N ARG A 483 21.87 -9.63 14.14
CA ARG A 483 23.20 -10.14 14.53
C ARG A 483 24.08 -10.40 13.30
N ARG A 484 25.40 -10.37 13.50
CA ARG A 484 26.41 -10.49 12.43
C ARG A 484 26.32 -11.81 11.65
N GLU A 485 25.95 -12.90 12.32
CA GLU A 485 25.87 -14.23 11.71
C GLU A 485 24.71 -14.30 10.70
N ASN A 486 23.56 -13.71 11.05
CA ASN A 486 22.38 -13.64 10.18
C ASN A 486 22.64 -12.75 8.95
N LEU A 487 23.43 -11.68 9.12
CA LEU A 487 23.91 -10.86 7.99
C LEU A 487 24.87 -11.64 7.07
N GLN A 488 25.70 -12.53 7.63
CA GLN A 488 26.58 -13.41 6.86
C GLN A 488 25.80 -14.49 6.10
N GLU A 489 24.72 -15.03 6.69
CA GLU A 489 23.80 -15.93 5.98
C GLU A 489 23.01 -15.19 4.88
N CYS A 490 22.56 -13.95 5.11
CA CYS A 490 21.96 -13.10 4.07
C CYS A 490 22.91 -12.86 2.90
N GLN A 491 24.17 -12.48 3.17
CA GLN A 491 25.20 -12.37 2.12
C GLN A 491 25.41 -13.72 1.42
N CYS A 492 25.48 -14.82 2.16
CA CYS A 492 25.68 -16.14 1.56
C CYS A 492 24.49 -16.60 0.69
N SER A 493 23.26 -16.18 1.02
CA SER A 493 22.05 -16.41 0.23
C SER A 493 22.13 -15.70 -1.12
N LEU A 494 22.53 -14.43 -1.13
CA LEU A 494 22.77 -13.68 -2.37
C LEU A 494 23.98 -14.21 -3.15
N ASP A 495 25.05 -14.62 -2.45
CA ASP A 495 26.22 -15.29 -3.06
C ASP A 495 25.79 -16.58 -3.82
N HIS A 496 24.88 -17.39 -3.28
CA HIS A 496 24.47 -18.68 -3.90
C HIS A 496 23.52 -18.54 -5.10
N VAL A 497 22.88 -17.38 -5.27
CA VAL A 497 21.88 -17.14 -6.33
C VAL A 497 22.43 -16.15 -7.37
N LEU A 498 22.65 -14.90 -6.94
CA LEU A 498 23.17 -13.84 -7.80
C LEU A 498 24.69 -13.91 -7.94
N GLY A 499 25.40 -14.04 -6.82
CA GLY A 499 26.86 -14.04 -6.78
C GLY A 499 27.51 -15.19 -7.56
N TRP A 500 26.83 -16.34 -7.66
CA TRP A 500 27.28 -17.52 -8.42
C TRP A 500 27.66 -17.16 -9.86
N PHE A 501 26.88 -16.27 -10.48
CA PHE A 501 27.09 -15.79 -11.84
C PHE A 501 27.66 -14.36 -11.89
N ALA A 502 27.22 -13.47 -11.00
CA ALA A 502 27.69 -12.08 -10.99
C ALA A 502 29.17 -11.96 -10.60
N ARG A 503 29.65 -12.74 -9.62
CA ARG A 503 31.03 -12.60 -9.14
C ARG A 503 32.08 -12.94 -10.20
N PRO A 504 32.01 -14.10 -10.91
CA PRO A 504 32.95 -14.38 -11.99
C PRO A 504 33.02 -13.25 -13.03
N LEU A 505 31.86 -12.71 -13.42
CA LEU A 505 31.74 -11.68 -14.45
C LEU A 505 32.26 -10.31 -14.01
N PHE A 506 31.94 -9.86 -12.80
CA PHE A 506 32.18 -8.47 -12.38
C PHE A 506 33.41 -8.26 -11.46
N THR A 507 33.95 -9.28 -10.76
CA THR A 507 35.10 -9.07 -9.85
C THR A 507 36.41 -9.69 -10.31
N ASP A 508 36.54 -11.01 -10.32
CA ASP A 508 37.84 -11.72 -10.28
C ASP A 508 37.89 -13.08 -11.01
N GLY A 509 36.86 -13.39 -11.81
CA GLY A 509 36.73 -14.65 -12.54
C GLY A 509 36.36 -15.86 -11.67
N GLU A 510 36.13 -15.66 -10.37
CA GLU A 510 36.01 -16.73 -9.37
C GLU A 510 34.60 -16.85 -8.78
N TYR A 511 34.26 -18.07 -8.34
CA TYR A 511 33.04 -18.32 -7.60
C TYR A 511 33.08 -17.71 -6.18
N PRO A 512 31.93 -17.29 -5.64
CA PRO A 512 31.84 -16.67 -4.31
C PRO A 512 32.53 -17.49 -3.22
N PRO A 513 33.26 -16.82 -2.29
CA PRO A 513 33.92 -17.53 -1.18
C PRO A 513 32.96 -18.37 -0.34
N CYS A 514 31.71 -17.94 -0.13
CA CYS A 514 30.75 -18.75 0.63
C CYS A 514 30.38 -20.05 -0.10
N MET A 515 30.18 -20.00 -1.43
CA MET A 515 29.92 -21.18 -2.25
C MET A 515 31.11 -22.14 -2.25
N ARG A 516 32.33 -21.65 -2.53
CA ARG A 516 33.54 -22.48 -2.54
C ARG A 516 33.80 -23.15 -1.19
N GLN A 517 33.53 -22.46 -0.08
CA GLN A 517 33.65 -23.02 1.27
C GLN A 517 32.57 -24.06 1.60
N ARG A 518 31.32 -23.87 1.15
CA ARG A 518 30.19 -24.78 1.48
C ARG A 518 30.07 -25.99 0.55
N LEU A 519 30.43 -25.84 -0.72
CA LEU A 519 30.28 -26.86 -1.75
C LEU A 519 31.55 -27.70 -1.96
N GLY A 520 32.74 -27.14 -1.68
CA GLY A 520 34.01 -27.85 -1.85
C GLY A 520 34.16 -28.42 -3.26
N SER A 521 34.43 -29.73 -3.37
CA SER A 521 34.60 -30.44 -4.64
C SER A 521 33.35 -30.59 -5.50
N ARG A 522 32.16 -30.25 -4.98
CA ARG A 522 30.87 -30.30 -5.72
C ARG A 522 30.74 -29.15 -6.73
N LEU A 523 31.52 -28.09 -6.56
CA LEU A 523 31.56 -26.91 -7.41
C LEU A 523 32.82 -26.99 -8.31
N PRO A 524 32.70 -26.91 -9.65
CA PRO A 524 33.86 -26.91 -10.53
C PRO A 524 34.87 -25.79 -10.21
N SER A 525 36.16 -26.04 -10.45
CA SER A 525 37.20 -25.01 -10.36
C SER A 525 37.53 -24.44 -11.74
N PHE A 526 37.61 -23.12 -11.87
CA PHE A 526 38.19 -22.48 -13.06
C PHE A 526 39.73 -22.60 -13.04
N THR A 527 40.32 -22.85 -14.20
CA THR A 527 41.75 -22.59 -14.45
C THR A 527 42.03 -21.07 -14.40
N ARG A 528 43.29 -20.66 -14.24
CA ARG A 528 43.65 -19.23 -14.25
C ARG A 528 43.23 -18.57 -15.56
N GLU A 529 43.43 -19.27 -16.67
CA GLU A 529 43.15 -18.83 -18.02
C GLU A 529 41.63 -18.65 -18.22
N GLU A 530 40.79 -19.56 -17.73
CA GLU A 530 39.33 -19.39 -17.75
C GLU A 530 38.87 -18.22 -16.88
N ARG A 531 39.51 -17.96 -15.74
CA ARG A 531 39.20 -16.79 -14.90
C ARG A 531 39.50 -15.48 -15.64
N GLU A 532 40.62 -15.43 -16.36
CA GLU A 532 41.01 -14.25 -17.16
C GLU A 532 40.11 -14.06 -18.38
N GLU A 533 39.59 -15.14 -18.98
CA GLU A 533 38.58 -15.09 -20.04
C GLU A 533 37.17 -14.70 -19.53
N ILE A 534 36.75 -15.12 -18.33
CA ILE A 534 35.40 -14.82 -17.79
C ILE A 534 35.32 -13.45 -17.11
N ARG A 535 36.43 -12.93 -16.58
CA ARG A 535 36.45 -11.65 -15.85
C ARG A 535 36.20 -10.47 -16.79
N GLY A 536 35.15 -9.70 -16.52
CA GLY A 536 34.80 -8.47 -17.21
C GLY A 536 33.99 -8.66 -18.51
N THR A 537 33.38 -9.82 -18.73
CA THR A 537 32.60 -10.10 -19.95
C THR A 537 31.18 -9.53 -19.96
N ALA A 538 30.94 -8.42 -19.28
CA ALA A 538 29.65 -7.74 -19.26
C ALA A 538 29.84 -6.21 -19.35
N ASP A 539 29.19 -5.57 -20.32
CA ASP A 539 29.31 -4.12 -20.58
C ASP A 539 28.39 -3.27 -19.67
N PHE A 540 27.50 -3.92 -18.91
CA PHE A 540 26.57 -3.37 -17.93
C PHE A 540 26.01 -4.52 -17.06
N PHE A 541 25.48 -4.22 -15.87
CA PHE A 541 24.84 -5.22 -15.01
C PHE A 541 23.35 -5.37 -15.38
N ALA A 542 22.94 -6.53 -15.87
CA ALA A 542 21.55 -6.79 -16.24
C ALA A 542 20.82 -7.53 -15.10
N LEU A 543 20.01 -6.81 -14.32
CA LEU A 543 19.31 -7.35 -13.14
C LEU A 543 17.87 -7.78 -13.49
N SER A 544 17.49 -9.00 -13.09
CA SER A 544 16.10 -9.46 -13.03
C SER A 544 15.63 -9.54 -11.56
N HIS A 545 14.45 -9.01 -11.24
CA HIS A 545 13.85 -9.09 -9.91
C HIS A 545 12.32 -9.06 -9.99
N GLY A 546 11.69 -10.16 -9.58
CA GLY A 546 10.23 -10.29 -9.59
C GLY A 546 9.74 -11.72 -9.40
N ALA A 547 8.48 -11.95 -9.77
CA ALA A 547 7.71 -13.17 -9.50
C ALA A 547 8.25 -14.46 -10.16
N SER A 548 9.21 -14.38 -11.08
CA SER A 548 9.85 -15.56 -11.70
C SER A 548 10.71 -16.35 -10.72
N LEU A 549 11.22 -15.71 -9.68
CA LEU A 549 12.13 -16.31 -8.70
C LEU A 549 11.64 -16.09 -7.27
N SER A 550 11.27 -14.85 -6.92
CA SER A 550 10.95 -14.48 -5.55
C SER A 550 9.60 -15.01 -5.07
N PHE A 551 9.57 -15.51 -3.83
CA PHE A 551 8.44 -16.19 -3.18
C PHE A 551 7.87 -17.40 -3.96
N HIS A 552 8.61 -17.91 -4.95
CA HIS A 552 8.18 -19.02 -5.83
C HIS A 552 9.21 -20.14 -5.90
N LEU A 553 10.47 -19.82 -6.22
CA LEU A 553 11.51 -20.81 -6.50
C LEU A 553 12.75 -20.73 -5.60
N ILE A 554 12.87 -19.67 -4.79
CA ILE A 554 13.82 -19.67 -3.65
C ILE A 554 13.28 -20.57 -2.54
N ASN A 555 13.87 -21.77 -2.44
CA ASN A 555 13.60 -22.70 -1.33
C ASN A 555 14.36 -22.30 -0.05
N ASP A 556 13.94 -22.86 1.09
CA ASP A 556 14.49 -22.45 2.39
C ASP A 556 15.96 -22.82 2.60
N SER A 557 16.48 -23.80 1.85
CA SER A 557 17.90 -24.16 1.85
C SER A 557 18.79 -23.06 1.25
N LEU A 558 18.24 -22.23 0.35
CA LEU A 558 18.92 -21.06 -0.21
C LEU A 558 18.66 -19.79 0.61
N LYS A 559 17.64 -19.75 1.46
CA LYS A 559 17.37 -18.64 2.41
C LYS A 559 18.27 -18.68 3.64
N PHE A 560 18.89 -19.83 3.95
CA PHE A 560 19.75 -20.05 5.13
C PHE A 560 19.11 -19.55 6.46
N GLY A 561 17.82 -19.83 6.65
CA GLY A 561 17.06 -19.43 7.85
C GLY A 561 16.80 -17.92 7.98
N GLN A 562 16.92 -17.17 6.89
CA GLN A 562 16.64 -15.73 6.82
C GLN A 562 15.32 -15.48 6.07
N ASN A 563 14.80 -14.25 6.14
CA ASN A 563 13.47 -13.90 5.63
C ASN A 563 13.56 -13.30 4.22
N GLU A 564 12.71 -13.72 3.29
CA GLU A 564 12.64 -13.15 1.94
C GLU A 564 11.85 -11.82 1.93
N ASP A 565 12.17 -10.89 1.02
CA ASP A 565 11.42 -9.64 0.80
C ASP A 565 11.56 -9.17 -0.67
N LEU A 566 10.70 -8.25 -1.09
CA LEU A 566 10.65 -7.60 -2.40
C LEU A 566 11.25 -6.18 -2.35
N ASP A 567 12.48 -6.08 -1.82
CA ASP A 567 13.18 -4.80 -1.60
C ASP A 567 14.21 -4.54 -2.72
N LEU A 568 13.68 -4.16 -3.89
CA LEU A 568 14.48 -3.89 -5.09
C LEU A 568 15.54 -2.80 -4.85
N ARG A 569 15.27 -1.81 -4.00
CA ARG A 569 16.23 -0.74 -3.70
C ARG A 569 17.41 -1.23 -2.88
N MET A 570 17.17 -2.03 -1.83
CA MET A 570 18.27 -2.66 -1.09
C MET A 570 19.10 -3.58 -2.01
N LEU A 571 18.46 -4.33 -2.91
CA LEU A 571 19.13 -5.16 -3.90
C LEU A 571 19.98 -4.34 -4.90
N LEU A 572 19.44 -3.27 -5.47
CA LEU A 572 20.15 -2.34 -6.36
C LEU A 572 21.36 -1.71 -5.67
N TYR A 573 21.22 -1.26 -4.42
CA TYR A 573 22.34 -0.75 -3.63
C TYR A 573 23.38 -1.82 -3.30
N TRP A 574 22.97 -3.06 -3.00
CA TRP A 574 23.88 -4.18 -2.76
C TRP A 574 24.70 -4.51 -4.03
N VAL A 575 24.06 -4.57 -5.20
CA VAL A 575 24.73 -4.74 -6.51
C VAL A 575 25.75 -3.61 -6.74
N ASN A 576 25.34 -2.36 -6.51
CA ASN A 576 26.21 -1.19 -6.63
C ASN A 576 27.41 -1.23 -5.66
N ALA A 577 27.23 -1.83 -4.47
CA ALA A 577 28.26 -1.91 -3.44
C ALA A 577 29.22 -3.10 -3.59
N GLU A 578 28.78 -4.25 -4.11
CA GLU A 578 29.59 -5.47 -4.25
C GLU A 578 30.37 -5.52 -5.59
N TYR A 579 29.89 -4.83 -6.63
CA TYR A 579 30.41 -4.92 -8.00
C TYR A 579 30.97 -3.62 -8.59
N ASP A 580 31.44 -2.70 -7.73
CA ASP A 580 32.13 -1.45 -8.11
C ASP A 580 31.26 -0.47 -8.93
N ALA A 581 30.03 -0.21 -8.45
CA ALA A 581 29.06 0.74 -9.02
C ALA A 581 28.83 0.65 -10.54
N PRO A 582 28.52 -0.54 -11.09
CA PRO A 582 28.36 -0.74 -12.52
C PRO A 582 27.07 -0.06 -13.03
N PRO A 583 26.95 0.29 -14.32
CA PRO A 583 25.68 0.70 -14.90
C PRO A 583 24.67 -0.46 -14.82
N ILE A 584 23.54 -0.28 -14.12
CA ILE A 584 22.53 -1.32 -13.92
C ILE A 584 21.34 -1.09 -14.86
N LEU A 585 21.02 -2.09 -15.70
CA LEU A 585 19.75 -2.15 -16.43
C LEU A 585 18.86 -3.18 -15.72
N VAL A 586 17.69 -2.75 -15.22
CA VAL A 586 16.69 -3.69 -14.72
C VAL A 586 15.99 -4.31 -15.93
N VAL A 587 16.45 -5.48 -16.37
CA VAL A 587 16.02 -6.15 -17.62
C VAL A 587 14.73 -6.95 -17.47
N GLN A 588 14.23 -7.11 -16.25
CA GLN A 588 12.96 -7.74 -15.93
C GLN A 588 12.53 -7.33 -14.51
N SER A 589 11.42 -6.60 -14.37
CA SER A 589 10.74 -6.47 -13.07
C SER A 589 9.24 -6.23 -13.22
N GLY A 590 8.47 -6.84 -12.32
CA GLY A 590 7.01 -6.95 -12.40
C GLY A 590 6.48 -7.96 -11.38
N TRP A 591 5.16 -8.12 -11.34
CA TRP A 591 4.49 -9.09 -10.48
C TRP A 591 3.37 -9.83 -11.24
N TYR A 592 2.53 -10.58 -10.53
CA TYR A 592 1.47 -11.38 -11.15
C TYR A 592 0.10 -11.21 -10.47
N VAL A 593 -0.92 -11.36 -11.30
CA VAL A 593 -2.32 -11.60 -10.92
C VAL A 593 -2.71 -13.05 -11.27
N LEU A 594 -3.91 -13.47 -10.91
CA LEU A 594 -4.40 -14.83 -11.16
C LEU A 594 -4.81 -14.98 -12.64
N GLY A 595 -4.87 -16.22 -13.14
CA GLY A 595 -5.24 -16.51 -14.54
C GLY A 595 -6.64 -16.03 -14.96
N ASN A 596 -7.53 -15.78 -13.99
CA ASN A 596 -8.88 -15.23 -14.18
C ASN A 596 -8.95 -13.69 -14.06
N THR A 597 -7.82 -12.99 -13.87
CA THR A 597 -7.79 -11.53 -13.80
C THR A 597 -7.61 -10.92 -15.19
N ASN A 598 -8.62 -10.20 -15.67
CA ASN A 598 -8.66 -9.66 -17.03
C ASN A 598 -7.93 -8.30 -17.16
N ILE A 599 -8.65 -7.22 -17.46
CA ILE A 599 -8.06 -5.88 -17.66
C ILE A 599 -7.85 -5.08 -16.37
N GLU A 600 -8.58 -5.42 -15.29
CA GLU A 600 -8.44 -4.78 -13.99
C GLU A 600 -7.36 -5.50 -13.16
N ASP A 601 -6.12 -5.00 -13.21
CA ASP A 601 -4.96 -5.58 -12.51
C ASP A 601 -4.33 -4.65 -11.46
N PRO A 602 -5.10 -4.01 -10.55
CA PRO A 602 -4.59 -3.01 -9.61
C PRO A 602 -3.47 -3.55 -8.73
N LYS A 603 -3.52 -4.84 -8.33
CA LYS A 603 -2.42 -5.52 -7.63
C LYS A 603 -1.11 -5.42 -8.41
N HIS A 604 -1.12 -5.74 -9.70
CA HIS A 604 0.08 -5.67 -10.54
C HIS A 604 0.56 -4.23 -10.70
N MET A 605 -0.37 -3.30 -10.98
CA MET A 605 -0.09 -1.86 -11.05
C MET A 605 0.61 -1.34 -9.77
N TYR A 606 0.16 -1.73 -8.57
CA TYR A 606 0.75 -1.28 -7.31
C TYR A 606 2.15 -1.90 -7.05
N TYR A 607 2.38 -3.16 -7.41
CA TYR A 607 3.73 -3.73 -7.37
C TYR A 607 4.68 -3.04 -8.37
N LEU A 608 4.22 -2.78 -9.60
CA LEU A 608 4.97 -2.05 -10.61
C LEU A 608 5.30 -0.62 -10.13
N LYS A 609 4.34 0.10 -9.55
CA LYS A 609 4.55 1.41 -8.91
C LYS A 609 5.59 1.33 -7.79
N ARG A 610 5.50 0.34 -6.89
CA ARG A 610 6.48 0.12 -5.80
C ARG A 610 7.89 -0.09 -6.36
N PHE A 611 8.06 -1.01 -7.32
CA PHE A 611 9.38 -1.30 -7.89
C PHE A 611 9.99 -0.10 -8.63
N ILE A 612 9.18 0.68 -9.36
CA ILE A 612 9.66 1.89 -10.03
C ILE A 612 10.02 3.00 -9.01
N VAL A 613 9.21 3.23 -7.97
CA VAL A 613 9.52 4.20 -6.90
C VAL A 613 10.81 3.83 -6.16
N GLU A 614 10.98 2.56 -5.78
CA GLU A 614 12.19 2.10 -5.10
C GLU A 614 13.43 2.11 -6.01
N THR A 615 13.25 1.90 -7.31
CA THR A 615 14.31 2.14 -8.32
C THR A 615 14.69 3.62 -8.36
N LEU A 616 13.72 4.54 -8.40
CA LEU A 616 13.96 5.98 -8.45
C LEU A 616 14.72 6.49 -7.22
N LYS A 617 14.28 6.08 -6.01
CA LYS A 617 14.99 6.35 -4.75
C LYS A 617 16.43 5.82 -4.75
N SER A 618 16.69 4.66 -5.38
CA SER A 618 18.06 4.16 -5.51
C SER A 618 18.95 5.10 -6.33
N ILE A 619 18.39 5.78 -7.34
CA ILE A 619 19.10 6.77 -8.17
C ILE A 619 19.31 8.07 -7.39
N SER A 620 18.24 8.70 -6.89
CA SER A 620 18.33 10.07 -6.35
C SER A 620 18.83 10.14 -4.90
N ILE A 621 18.41 9.22 -4.03
CA ILE A 621 18.85 9.15 -2.63
C ILE A 621 20.14 8.35 -2.48
N ASP A 622 20.22 7.16 -3.12
CA ASP A 622 21.33 6.23 -2.88
C ASP A 622 22.47 6.33 -3.90
N ARG A 623 22.30 7.11 -4.98
CA ARG A 623 23.28 7.34 -6.05
C ARG A 623 23.71 6.06 -6.79
N VAL A 624 22.80 5.10 -6.92
CA VAL A 624 22.97 3.89 -7.73
C VAL A 624 22.84 4.23 -9.21
N ASN A 625 23.74 3.71 -10.04
CA ASN A 625 23.82 3.98 -11.47
C ASN A 625 22.81 3.15 -12.29
N VAL A 626 21.51 3.31 -12.04
CA VAL A 626 20.47 2.62 -12.84
C VAL A 626 20.20 3.38 -14.14
N ILE A 627 20.41 2.71 -15.28
CA ILE A 627 20.29 3.30 -16.63
C ILE A 627 18.94 3.01 -17.31
N GLY A 628 18.14 2.08 -16.78
CA GLY A 628 16.85 1.73 -17.36
C GLY A 628 16.02 0.72 -16.57
N TYR A 629 14.76 0.60 -16.94
CA TYR A 629 13.78 -0.28 -16.32
C TYR A 629 12.88 -0.97 -17.37
N THR A 630 12.83 -2.29 -17.32
CA THR A 630 11.99 -3.15 -18.17
C THR A 630 10.84 -3.73 -17.37
N ALA A 631 9.63 -3.22 -17.59
CA ALA A 631 8.42 -3.84 -17.06
C ALA A 631 8.21 -5.23 -17.69
N TRP A 632 7.85 -6.22 -16.86
CA TRP A 632 7.58 -7.58 -17.32
C TRP A 632 6.14 -7.99 -17.01
N SER A 633 5.33 -8.44 -17.96
CA SER A 633 5.59 -8.65 -19.41
C SER A 633 4.75 -7.70 -20.30
N LEU A 634 4.98 -7.67 -21.61
CA LEU A 634 4.13 -6.91 -22.55
C LEU A 634 2.70 -7.48 -22.60
N VAL A 635 2.58 -8.79 -22.85
CA VAL A 635 1.31 -9.50 -23.09
C VAL A 635 1.24 -10.72 -22.18
N ASP A 636 0.04 -11.11 -21.77
CA ASP A 636 -0.15 -12.40 -21.10
C ASP A 636 0.24 -13.56 -22.03
N GLY A 637 0.89 -14.58 -21.47
CA GLY A 637 1.36 -15.76 -22.18
C GLY A 637 1.60 -16.94 -21.24
N PHE A 638 2.35 -17.95 -21.69
CA PHE A 638 2.62 -19.17 -20.91
C PHE A 638 3.66 -18.91 -19.80
N GLU A 639 3.27 -18.97 -18.53
CA GLU A 639 4.10 -18.64 -17.35
C GLU A 639 4.85 -19.86 -16.79
N TRP A 640 5.53 -20.59 -17.67
CA TRP A 640 6.48 -21.67 -17.34
C TRP A 640 5.85 -22.77 -16.47
N ASN A 641 6.38 -23.01 -15.26
CA ASN A 641 5.83 -24.01 -14.34
C ASN A 641 4.52 -23.58 -13.63
N ARG A 642 3.95 -22.43 -13.99
CA ARG A 642 2.61 -21.96 -13.58
C ARG A 642 1.64 -21.87 -14.76
N GLU A 643 2.06 -22.27 -15.96
CA GLU A 643 1.21 -22.46 -17.14
C GLU A 643 0.36 -21.19 -17.41
N TYR A 644 -0.96 -21.27 -17.59
CA TYR A 644 -1.84 -20.08 -17.68
C TYR A 644 -2.53 -19.72 -16.35
N GLY A 645 -2.11 -20.33 -15.22
CA GLY A 645 -2.72 -20.11 -13.90
C GLY A 645 -2.42 -18.75 -13.27
N ILE A 646 -1.47 -17.99 -13.85
CA ILE A 646 -1.16 -16.60 -13.49
C ILE A 646 -1.01 -15.75 -14.76
N ARG A 647 -1.07 -14.43 -14.59
CA ARG A 647 -0.93 -13.43 -15.66
C ARG A 647 0.08 -12.34 -15.24
N THR A 648 0.98 -11.95 -16.14
CA THR A 648 2.01 -10.91 -15.92
C THR A 648 1.99 -9.78 -16.95
N GLY A 649 1.20 -9.90 -18.02
CA GLY A 649 1.16 -8.93 -19.11
C GLY A 649 0.57 -7.60 -18.69
N LEU A 650 1.15 -6.50 -19.18
CA LEU A 650 0.52 -5.18 -19.19
C LEU A 650 -0.69 -5.13 -20.13
N TYR A 651 -0.74 -6.00 -21.14
CA TYR A 651 -1.90 -6.25 -21.99
C TYR A 651 -2.49 -7.63 -21.69
N TYR A 652 -3.81 -7.65 -21.54
CA TYR A 652 -4.62 -8.86 -21.48
C TYR A 652 -4.66 -9.52 -22.85
N VAL A 653 -4.77 -10.85 -22.84
CA VAL A 653 -5.01 -11.71 -23.99
C VAL A 653 -5.99 -12.79 -23.56
N ASP A 654 -7.13 -12.91 -24.25
CA ASP A 654 -8.00 -14.07 -24.09
C ASP A 654 -7.56 -15.21 -25.01
N PHE A 655 -6.98 -16.25 -24.42
CA PHE A 655 -6.46 -17.42 -25.12
C PHE A 655 -7.54 -18.28 -25.80
N HIS A 656 -8.82 -18.03 -25.52
CA HIS A 656 -9.95 -18.69 -26.20
C HIS A 656 -10.38 -17.96 -27.48
N THR A 657 -9.96 -16.70 -27.69
CA THR A 657 -10.28 -15.93 -28.90
C THR A 657 -9.32 -16.28 -30.04
N PRO A 658 -9.81 -16.43 -31.29
CA PRO A 658 -8.96 -16.78 -32.44
C PRO A 658 -8.06 -15.63 -32.90
N ASP A 659 -8.34 -14.38 -32.51
CA ASP A 659 -7.56 -13.19 -32.85
C ASP A 659 -6.71 -12.63 -31.69
N MET A 660 -6.79 -13.24 -30.49
CA MET A 660 -5.93 -13.01 -29.32
C MET A 660 -5.58 -11.53 -29.09
N LYS A 661 -6.61 -10.68 -29.04
CA LYS A 661 -6.46 -9.22 -28.93
C LYS A 661 -5.59 -8.84 -27.72
N ARG A 662 -4.75 -7.82 -27.92
CA ARG A 662 -3.95 -7.19 -26.86
C ARG A 662 -4.74 -6.04 -26.27
N GLU A 663 -5.37 -6.25 -25.12
CA GLU A 663 -6.23 -5.25 -24.47
C GLU A 663 -5.50 -4.58 -23.30
N PRO A 664 -5.39 -3.24 -23.24
CA PRO A 664 -4.56 -2.56 -22.25
C PRO A 664 -5.15 -2.67 -20.84
N LYS A 665 -4.37 -3.23 -19.89
CA LYS A 665 -4.78 -3.31 -18.48
C LYS A 665 -4.61 -1.98 -17.74
N THR A 666 -5.06 -1.92 -16.49
CA THR A 666 -4.80 -0.76 -15.61
C THR A 666 -3.31 -0.47 -15.45
N SER A 667 -2.47 -1.51 -15.38
CA SER A 667 -1.01 -1.40 -15.34
C SER A 667 -0.39 -0.81 -16.62
N ALA A 668 -0.88 -1.13 -17.82
CA ALA A 668 -0.45 -0.49 -19.07
C ALA A 668 -0.75 1.01 -19.07
N THR A 669 -1.95 1.38 -18.63
CA THR A 669 -2.40 2.79 -18.55
C THR A 669 -1.54 3.58 -17.56
N PHE A 670 -1.28 3.02 -16.38
CA PHE A 670 -0.34 3.58 -15.40
C PHE A 670 1.09 3.73 -15.98
N TYR A 671 1.63 2.68 -16.60
CA TYR A 671 3.02 2.70 -17.09
C TYR A 671 3.20 3.72 -18.23
N ARG A 672 2.24 3.81 -19.15
CA ARG A 672 2.19 4.85 -20.19
C ARG A 672 2.22 6.26 -19.60
N ALA A 673 1.37 6.54 -18.61
CA ALA A 673 1.29 7.86 -17.97
C ALA A 673 2.57 8.22 -17.20
N LEU A 674 3.26 7.22 -16.62
CA LEU A 674 4.54 7.38 -15.93
C LEU A 674 5.68 7.69 -16.91
N ILE A 675 5.76 6.97 -18.04
CA ILE A 675 6.76 7.20 -19.10
C ILE A 675 6.60 8.61 -19.68
N GLN A 676 5.36 9.04 -19.97
CA GLN A 676 5.05 10.39 -20.46
C GLN A 676 5.49 11.52 -19.53
N ARG A 677 5.66 11.24 -18.23
CA ARG A 677 6.10 12.19 -17.20
C ARG A 677 7.54 11.96 -16.73
N ASN A 678 8.23 10.97 -17.30
CA ASN A 678 9.53 10.46 -16.86
C ASN A 678 9.62 10.21 -15.33
N GLY A 679 8.55 9.69 -14.71
CA GLY A 679 8.46 9.46 -13.26
C GLY A 679 7.27 10.13 -12.59
N PHE A 680 7.51 10.73 -11.42
CA PHE A 680 6.49 11.28 -10.52
C PHE A 680 6.77 12.77 -10.25
N PRO A 681 6.56 13.70 -11.20
CA PRO A 681 6.81 15.12 -10.98
C PRO A 681 5.93 15.68 -9.85
N GLU A 682 6.42 16.70 -9.15
CA GLU A 682 5.64 17.40 -8.12
C GLU A 682 4.40 18.03 -8.75
N LEU A 683 3.21 17.57 -8.34
CA LEU A 683 1.95 18.17 -8.74
C LEU A 683 1.68 19.43 -7.89
N PRO A 684 0.99 20.47 -8.42
CA PRO A 684 0.72 21.73 -7.72
C PRO A 684 0.11 21.56 -6.32
N GLU A 685 -0.59 20.45 -6.08
CA GLU A 685 -1.21 20.10 -4.81
C GLU A 685 -0.24 19.90 -3.60
N ASN A 686 1.10 20.05 -3.68
CA ASN A 686 2.02 19.45 -2.66
C ASN A 686 3.01 20.38 -1.89
N ARG A 687 2.88 21.72 -1.89
CA ARG A 687 3.99 22.66 -1.46
C ARG A 687 3.97 23.21 0.01
N PRO A 688 5.12 23.29 0.76
CA PRO A 688 5.22 23.79 2.18
C PRO A 688 5.75 25.22 2.53
N THR A 689 5.63 25.64 3.82
CA THR A 689 6.17 26.87 4.53
C THR A 689 6.44 26.63 6.07
N GLN A 690 6.96 27.57 6.90
CA GLN A 690 7.38 27.42 8.36
C GLN A 690 7.26 28.77 9.17
N GLY A 691 7.51 29.01 10.50
CA GLY A 691 8.06 28.33 11.74
C GLY A 691 8.60 29.40 12.76
N VAL A 692 8.69 29.39 14.12
CA VAL A 692 8.28 28.66 15.39
C VAL A 692 8.59 29.63 16.62
N GLU A 693 8.34 29.55 17.95
CA GLU A 693 7.77 28.67 19.05
C GLU A 693 7.34 29.57 20.30
N THR A 694 7.23 29.35 21.65
CA THR A 694 7.84 28.57 22.81
C THR A 694 6.92 28.55 24.09
N THR A 695 7.19 27.77 25.17
CA THR A 695 6.17 27.19 26.12
C THR A 695 5.97 27.61 27.65
N PRO A 696 6.73 27.22 28.71
CA PRO A 696 6.15 26.59 29.94
C PRO A 696 6.37 27.22 31.37
N THR A 697 5.54 26.89 32.40
CA THR A 697 5.67 27.13 33.91
C THR A 697 4.35 26.77 34.69
N GLN A 698 4.14 26.65 36.04
CA GLN A 698 4.86 26.18 37.28
C GLN A 698 3.87 26.01 38.51
N PHE A 699 4.33 25.68 39.76
CA PHE A 699 3.57 24.98 40.86
C PHE A 699 3.74 25.51 42.35
N ALA A 700 2.98 25.00 43.35
CA ALA A 700 3.15 25.15 44.84
C ALA A 700 2.29 24.10 45.66
N ASP A 701 2.57 23.85 46.96
CA ASP A 701 2.08 22.71 47.82
C ASP A 701 1.26 23.09 49.09
N PRO A 702 0.35 22.24 49.62
CA PRO A 702 -0.49 22.54 50.81
C PRO A 702 -0.25 21.71 52.11
N SER A 703 0.87 21.01 52.32
CA SER A 703 1.10 20.27 53.59
C SER A 703 1.45 21.18 54.78
N VAL A 704 1.14 20.75 56.02
CA VAL A 704 1.46 21.48 57.26
C VAL A 704 2.67 20.88 57.98
N TYR A 705 3.61 21.75 58.33
CA TYR A 705 4.92 21.41 58.86
C TYR A 705 5.26 22.29 60.07
N LEU A 706 5.92 21.71 61.08
CA LEU A 706 6.54 22.47 62.15
C LEU A 706 7.97 22.84 61.69
N TRP A 707 8.19 24.12 61.45
CA TRP A 707 9.44 24.66 60.92
C TRP A 707 10.43 25.00 62.04
N ASN A 708 11.56 24.28 62.11
CA ASN A 708 12.54 24.51 63.16
C ASN A 708 13.47 25.70 62.85
N ARG A 709 13.01 26.91 63.17
CA ARG A 709 13.74 28.17 62.91
C ARG A 709 14.99 28.42 63.76
N SER A 710 15.26 27.60 64.78
CA SER A 710 16.28 27.90 65.81
C SER A 710 17.48 26.94 65.85
N SER A 711 17.53 25.93 64.97
CA SER A 711 18.73 25.09 64.79
C SER A 711 19.01 24.74 63.32
N ASP A 712 18.31 23.75 62.79
CA ASP A 712 18.68 22.97 61.61
C ASP A 712 17.74 23.16 60.41
N GLY A 713 16.67 23.96 60.58
CA GLY A 713 15.82 24.43 59.49
C GLY A 713 14.81 23.42 58.94
N GLU A 714 14.78 22.18 59.43
CA GLU A 714 13.85 21.16 58.96
C GLU A 714 12.37 21.58 59.07
N LEU A 715 11.60 21.17 58.05
CA LEU A 715 10.14 21.18 58.04
C LEU A 715 9.64 19.80 58.48
N LYS A 716 9.51 19.57 59.79
CA LYS A 716 8.96 18.30 60.30
C LYS A 716 7.44 18.28 60.12
N ARG A 717 6.95 17.47 59.16
CA ARG A 717 5.51 17.25 58.92
C ARG A 717 4.85 16.67 60.17
N LEU A 718 3.80 17.31 60.67
CA LEU A 718 3.16 16.91 61.93
C LEU A 718 2.25 15.69 61.74
N THR A 719 2.80 14.50 61.96
CA THR A 719 2.02 13.25 61.98
C THR A 719 1.00 13.28 63.12
N GLY A 720 -0.28 13.20 62.77
CA GLY A 720 -1.42 13.34 63.70
C GLY A 720 -2.16 14.68 63.56
N PHE A 721 -1.53 15.72 63.00
CA PHE A 721 -2.17 17.00 62.71
C PHE A 721 -2.28 17.22 61.20
N SER A 722 -3.35 16.69 60.61
CA SER A 722 -3.96 17.41 59.48
C SER A 722 -4.72 18.58 60.07
N VAL A 723 -4.64 19.75 59.45
CA VAL A 723 -5.72 20.73 59.59
C VAL A 723 -6.96 20.06 58.99
N SER A 724 -8.05 19.95 59.75
CA SER A 724 -9.35 19.55 59.19
C SER A 724 -9.65 20.46 58.00
N PRO A 725 -10.09 19.95 56.84
CA PRO A 725 -10.23 20.78 55.65
C PRO A 725 -11.10 21.99 55.98
N LEU A 726 -10.48 23.18 55.98
CA LEU A 726 -11.19 24.44 56.11
C LEU A 726 -12.29 24.44 55.07
N ASP A 727 -13.52 24.75 55.46
CA ASP A 727 -14.73 24.62 54.64
C ASP A 727 -14.85 25.75 53.59
N ARG A 728 -13.72 26.03 52.94
CA ARG A 728 -13.65 26.67 51.64
C ARG A 728 -14.35 25.75 50.65
N ALA A 729 -15.46 26.22 50.09
CA ALA A 729 -16.13 25.59 48.97
C ALA A 729 -15.11 25.09 47.95
N THR A 730 -15.08 23.78 47.70
CA THR A 730 -13.99 23.08 47.01
C THR A 730 -13.75 23.67 45.61
N HIS A 731 -12.76 24.57 45.50
CA HIS A 731 -12.48 25.32 44.27
C HIS A 731 -11.81 24.42 43.23
N CYS A 732 -11.92 24.79 41.94
CA CYS A 732 -11.33 24.02 40.84
C CYS A 732 -9.81 23.88 40.93
N ALA A 733 -9.14 24.78 41.65
CA ALA A 733 -7.71 24.70 41.99
C ALA A 733 -7.33 23.45 42.81
N ASN A 734 -8.30 22.77 43.45
CA ASN A 734 -8.05 21.55 44.23
C ASN A 734 -7.81 20.31 43.35
N TYR A 735 -8.16 20.36 42.05
CA TYR A 735 -7.85 19.31 41.09
C TYR A 735 -6.51 19.61 40.39
N ALA A 736 -5.41 19.10 40.95
CA ALA A 736 -4.06 19.37 40.42
C ALA A 736 -3.90 19.00 38.93
N THR A 737 -4.54 17.92 38.49
CA THR A 737 -4.56 17.46 37.08
C THR A 737 -5.22 18.47 36.14
N ILE A 738 -6.28 19.17 36.56
CA ILE A 738 -6.91 20.22 35.74
C ILE A 738 -5.93 21.36 35.49
N ARG A 739 -5.21 21.81 36.53
CA ARG A 739 -4.21 22.88 36.38
C ARG A 739 -3.06 22.47 35.46
N GLN A 740 -2.61 21.21 35.53
CA GLN A 740 -1.61 20.68 34.61
C GLN A 740 -2.14 20.65 33.17
N GLN A 741 -3.26 19.97 32.93
CA GLN A 741 -3.85 19.79 31.59
C GLN A 741 -4.18 21.13 30.93
N VAL A 742 -4.77 22.08 31.64
CA VAL A 742 -5.07 23.42 31.10
C VAL A 742 -3.78 24.20 30.79
N ASN A 743 -2.70 24.03 31.56
CA ASN A 743 -1.40 24.62 31.24
C ASN A 743 -0.74 23.98 30.01
N GLU A 744 -0.89 22.67 29.82
CA GLU A 744 -0.40 21.93 28.64
C GLU A 744 -1.19 22.36 27.39
N ILE A 745 -2.52 22.36 27.45
CA ILE A 745 -3.41 22.80 26.36
C ILE A 745 -3.10 24.26 25.96
N ARG A 746 -2.94 25.17 26.94
CA ARG A 746 -2.58 26.57 26.67
C ARG A 746 -1.17 26.72 26.05
N GLN A 747 -0.25 25.79 26.30
CA GLN A 747 1.09 25.79 25.67
C GLN A 747 1.07 25.40 24.19
N VAL A 748 0.04 24.66 23.73
CA VAL A 748 -0.20 24.37 22.30
C VAL A 748 -0.78 25.59 21.55
N GLY A 749 -1.44 26.51 22.27
CA GLY A 749 -2.04 27.71 21.67
C GLY A 749 -3.40 27.49 20.98
N VAL A 750 -4.05 26.34 21.20
CA VAL A 750 -5.37 26.02 20.61
C VAL A 750 -6.49 26.93 21.11
N SER A 751 -7.43 27.27 20.24
CA SER A 751 -8.65 28.03 20.59
C SER A 751 -9.80 27.15 21.11
N HIS A 752 -9.76 25.84 20.82
CA HIS A 752 -10.75 24.86 21.22
C HIS A 752 -10.08 23.61 21.78
N PHE A 753 -10.74 22.92 22.72
CA PHE A 753 -10.27 21.63 23.24
C PHE A 753 -11.39 20.60 23.26
N HIS A 754 -11.19 19.50 22.55
CA HIS A 754 -12.14 18.39 22.44
C HIS A 754 -11.84 17.28 23.45
N PHE A 755 -12.86 16.78 24.14
CA PHE A 755 -12.75 15.63 25.03
C PHE A 755 -14.08 14.90 25.21
N SER A 756 -14.03 13.65 25.66
CA SER A 756 -15.20 12.82 25.96
C SER A 756 -15.56 12.76 27.46
N LEU A 757 -16.85 12.70 27.74
CA LEU A 757 -17.38 12.25 29.03
C LEU A 757 -17.39 10.72 29.07
N ASN A 758 -17.32 10.17 30.29
CA ASN A 758 -17.56 8.75 30.53
C ASN A 758 -18.95 8.56 31.15
N TRP A 759 -19.92 8.05 30.37
CA TRP A 759 -21.29 7.81 30.83
C TRP A 759 -21.35 6.79 31.97
N SER A 760 -20.65 5.66 31.87
CA SER A 760 -20.66 4.60 32.88
C SER A 760 -20.01 5.03 34.21
N ALA A 761 -19.08 5.99 34.19
CA ALA A 761 -18.50 6.58 35.39
C ALA A 761 -19.31 7.76 35.97
N LEU A 762 -20.06 8.48 35.14
CA LEU A 762 -20.88 9.64 35.55
C LEU A 762 -22.25 9.23 36.08
N VAL A 763 -22.87 8.19 35.50
CA VAL A 763 -24.18 7.66 35.89
C VAL A 763 -24.12 6.11 35.93
N PRO A 764 -23.36 5.51 36.87
CA PRO A 764 -23.05 4.07 36.86
C PRO A 764 -24.27 3.15 36.97
N THR A 765 -25.36 3.63 37.56
CA THR A 765 -26.64 2.91 37.72
C THR A 765 -27.62 3.15 36.57
N GLY A 766 -27.27 3.97 35.57
CA GLY A 766 -28.19 4.47 34.54
C GLY A 766 -29.18 5.54 35.03
N ASN A 767 -29.50 5.60 36.33
CA ASN A 767 -30.43 6.57 36.89
C ASN A 767 -29.77 7.95 37.10
N VAL A 768 -30.11 8.90 36.23
CA VAL A 768 -29.62 10.30 36.24
C VAL A 768 -29.98 11.10 37.51
N SER A 769 -30.85 10.57 38.38
CA SER A 769 -31.16 11.14 39.70
C SER A 769 -30.05 10.92 40.73
N LEU A 770 -29.13 9.97 40.46
CA LEU A 770 -28.01 9.60 41.35
C LEU A 770 -26.65 9.71 40.59
N PRO A 771 -26.27 10.89 40.09
CA PRO A 771 -25.03 11.07 39.35
C PRO A 771 -23.81 11.09 40.28
N ASN A 772 -22.65 10.75 39.71
CA ASN A 772 -21.35 10.88 40.37
C ASN A 772 -20.98 12.37 40.50
N ALA A 773 -21.47 13.02 41.55
CA ALA A 773 -21.29 14.46 41.80
C ALA A 773 -19.82 14.91 41.82
N THR A 774 -18.89 14.04 42.26
CA THR A 774 -17.45 14.33 42.27
C THR A 774 -16.87 14.43 40.85
N LEU A 775 -17.27 13.52 39.96
CA LEU A 775 -16.84 13.52 38.55
C LEU A 775 -17.56 14.60 37.74
N LEU A 776 -18.85 14.84 38.01
CA LEU A 776 -19.61 15.95 37.41
C LEU A 776 -18.96 17.30 37.75
N ARG A 777 -18.54 17.48 39.01
CA ARG A 777 -17.80 18.66 39.48
C ARG A 777 -16.41 18.77 38.83
N TYR A 778 -15.72 17.65 38.61
CA TYR A 778 -14.46 17.65 37.85
C TYR A 778 -14.67 18.22 36.44
N TYR A 779 -15.66 17.71 35.69
CA TYR A 779 -15.95 18.19 34.33
C TYR A 779 -16.41 19.66 34.30
N ARG A 780 -17.25 20.10 35.26
CA ARG A 780 -17.66 21.51 35.37
C ARG A 780 -16.47 22.42 35.69
N CYS A 781 -15.56 21.98 36.56
CA CYS A 781 -14.32 22.70 36.83
C CYS A 781 -13.38 22.72 35.62
N PHE A 782 -13.26 21.63 34.87
CA PHE A 782 -12.39 21.55 33.69
C PHE A 782 -12.86 22.50 32.58
N THR A 783 -14.15 22.47 32.24
CA THR A 783 -14.76 23.39 31.26
C THR A 783 -14.66 24.86 31.68
N GLN A 784 -14.89 25.17 32.96
CA GLN A 784 -14.72 26.53 33.49
C GLN A 784 -13.26 27.01 33.43
N GLN A 785 -12.28 26.15 33.73
CA GLN A 785 -10.87 26.52 33.65
C GLN A 785 -10.35 26.63 32.20
N LEU A 786 -10.89 25.85 31.27
CA LEU A 786 -10.63 26.01 29.83
C LEU A 786 -11.11 27.38 29.33
N LEU A 787 -12.36 27.76 29.60
CA LEU A 787 -12.87 29.09 29.24
C LEU A 787 -12.08 30.23 29.91
N ALA A 788 -11.69 30.07 31.18
CA ALA A 788 -10.85 31.04 31.87
C ALA A 788 -9.43 31.16 31.29
N ALA A 789 -8.96 30.14 30.56
CA ALA A 789 -7.71 30.16 29.80
C ALA A 789 -7.89 30.64 28.34
N GLY A 790 -9.10 31.00 27.92
CA GLY A 790 -9.43 31.42 26.55
C GLY A 790 -9.69 30.28 25.57
N VAL A 791 -9.93 29.05 26.06
CA VAL A 791 -10.10 27.84 25.24
C VAL A 791 -11.54 27.34 25.34
N SER A 792 -12.24 27.22 24.21
CA SER A 792 -13.61 26.73 24.13
C SER A 792 -13.67 25.19 24.27
N PRO A 793 -14.39 24.64 25.27
CA PRO A 793 -14.57 23.20 25.39
C PRO A 793 -15.57 22.66 24.34
N VAL A 794 -15.18 21.57 23.68
CA VAL A 794 -16.05 20.75 22.81
C VAL A 794 -16.21 19.39 23.45
N ILE A 795 -17.45 18.95 23.69
CA ILE A 795 -17.70 17.73 24.48
C ILE A 795 -18.39 16.64 23.67
N THR A 796 -17.77 15.46 23.67
CA THR A 796 -18.41 14.19 23.30
C THR A 796 -19.16 13.61 24.50
N LEU A 797 -20.46 13.30 24.34
CA LEU A 797 -21.28 12.66 25.37
C LEU A 797 -21.00 11.15 25.47
N TRP A 798 -20.86 10.44 24.36
CA TRP A 798 -20.50 9.01 24.34
C TRP A 798 -19.43 8.70 23.28
N HIS A 799 -18.50 7.83 23.65
CA HIS A 799 -17.36 7.40 22.85
C HIS A 799 -17.14 5.91 23.08
N HIS A 800 -16.83 5.17 22.03
CA HIS A 800 -16.50 3.75 22.13
C HIS A 800 -15.01 3.54 22.43
N THR A 801 -14.70 2.63 23.34
CA THR A 801 -13.34 2.12 23.56
C THR A 801 -13.43 0.61 23.77
N SER A 802 -12.65 -0.18 23.03
CA SER A 802 -12.61 -1.64 23.12
C SER A 802 -12.39 -2.17 24.55
N ASP A 803 -11.57 -1.46 25.33
CA ASP A 803 -11.04 -1.94 26.61
C ASP A 803 -11.80 -1.42 27.85
N THR A 804 -12.82 -0.55 27.70
CA THR A 804 -13.61 -0.05 28.85
C THR A 804 -15.12 -0.04 28.60
N PRO A 805 -15.97 -0.40 29.58
CA PRO A 805 -17.43 -0.37 29.42
C PRO A 805 -17.95 1.06 29.23
N SER A 806 -18.34 1.41 28.00
CA SER A 806 -18.85 2.75 27.64
C SER A 806 -20.32 2.97 27.98
N LEU A 807 -21.04 1.93 28.44
CA LEU A 807 -22.42 1.98 28.90
C LEU A 807 -22.51 1.72 30.42
N PRO A 808 -23.45 2.36 31.15
CA PRO A 808 -23.76 2.01 32.55
C PRO A 808 -24.00 0.52 32.74
N ALA A 809 -23.60 -0.02 33.90
CA ALA A 809 -23.57 -1.46 34.12
C ALA A 809 -24.89 -2.20 33.82
N PRO A 810 -26.09 -1.69 34.21
CA PRO A 810 -27.36 -2.35 33.89
C PRO A 810 -27.60 -2.49 32.38
N LEU A 811 -27.37 -1.42 31.60
CA LEU A 811 -27.51 -1.43 30.14
C LEU A 811 -26.47 -2.36 29.49
N HIS A 812 -25.23 -2.32 29.96
CA HIS A 812 -24.17 -3.22 29.49
C HIS A 812 -24.52 -4.71 29.71
N THR A 813 -25.20 -5.05 30.82
CA THR A 813 -25.67 -6.43 31.09
C THR A 813 -26.97 -6.82 30.37
N THR A 814 -27.70 -5.87 29.77
CA THR A 814 -29.03 -6.10 29.16
C THR A 814 -29.01 -5.89 27.65
N ASN A 815 -28.06 -6.53 26.96
CA ASN A 815 -27.85 -6.45 25.50
C ASN A 815 -27.43 -5.06 24.97
N LYS A 816 -26.78 -4.23 25.78
CA LYS A 816 -26.13 -2.97 25.35
C LYS A 816 -27.11 -2.03 24.61
N TRP A 817 -26.80 -1.66 23.36
CA TRP A 817 -27.62 -0.80 22.52
C TRP A 817 -28.86 -1.49 21.95
N LEU A 818 -28.96 -2.83 22.00
CA LEU A 818 -30.20 -3.55 21.67
C LEU A 818 -31.25 -3.49 22.79
N ASN A 819 -30.93 -2.92 23.95
CA ASN A 819 -31.94 -2.60 24.96
C ASN A 819 -32.83 -1.46 24.43
N ARG A 820 -34.15 -1.70 24.41
CA ARG A 820 -35.16 -0.72 23.99
C ARG A 820 -35.21 0.55 24.85
N GLU A 821 -34.63 0.53 26.06
CA GLU A 821 -34.55 1.69 26.98
C GLU A 821 -33.23 2.47 26.84
N ALA A 822 -32.25 1.97 26.07
CA ALA A 822 -30.94 2.62 25.94
C ALA A 822 -31.00 4.01 25.27
N PRO A 823 -31.80 4.26 24.22
CA PRO A 823 -31.94 5.58 23.62
C PRO A 823 -32.49 6.64 24.59
N GLU A 824 -33.52 6.28 25.36
CA GLU A 824 -34.19 7.15 26.31
C GLU A 824 -33.31 7.41 27.55
N ALA A 825 -32.59 6.39 28.02
CA ALA A 825 -31.58 6.53 29.07
C ALA A 825 -30.41 7.42 28.64
N PHE A 826 -29.96 7.31 27.37
CA PHE A 826 -28.94 8.19 26.80
C PHE A 826 -29.44 9.64 26.68
N ALA A 827 -30.68 9.86 26.23
CA ALA A 827 -31.28 11.19 26.14
C ALA A 827 -31.44 11.85 27.52
N ALA A 828 -31.82 11.10 28.54
CA ALA A 828 -31.86 11.58 29.93
C ALA A 828 -30.46 11.96 30.45
N TYR A 829 -29.44 11.18 30.11
CA TYR A 829 -28.04 11.48 30.42
C TYR A 829 -27.52 12.72 29.69
N ALA A 830 -27.88 12.90 28.42
CA ALA A 830 -27.58 14.11 27.65
C ALA A 830 -28.22 15.35 28.28
N LEU A 831 -29.50 15.26 28.67
CA LEU A 831 -30.23 16.33 29.37
C LEU A 831 -29.54 16.78 30.66
N LEU A 832 -29.03 15.82 31.46
CA LEU A 832 -28.20 16.11 32.64
C LEU A 832 -26.92 16.87 32.25
N CYS A 833 -26.20 16.41 31.23
CA CYS A 833 -24.95 17.05 30.80
C CYS A 833 -25.16 18.49 30.27
N TYR A 834 -26.22 18.73 29.49
CA TYR A 834 -26.56 20.06 28.99
C TYR A 834 -26.93 21.04 30.11
N ARG A 835 -27.63 20.57 31.15
CA ARG A 835 -28.01 21.37 32.32
C ARG A 835 -26.79 21.78 33.16
N GLU A 836 -25.88 20.85 33.40
CA GLU A 836 -24.77 21.03 34.35
C GLU A 836 -23.52 21.67 33.72
N LEU A 837 -23.34 21.56 32.39
CA LEU A 837 -22.16 22.03 31.67
C LEU A 837 -22.45 23.03 30.54
N GLY A 838 -23.67 23.09 29.98
CA GLY A 838 -24.01 23.92 28.80
C GLY A 838 -23.97 25.45 29.01
N GLU A 839 -23.85 25.89 30.26
CA GLU A 839 -23.37 27.24 30.61
C GLU A 839 -22.01 27.54 29.94
N HIS A 840 -21.08 26.59 30.04
CA HIS A 840 -19.67 26.68 29.61
C HIS A 840 -19.39 26.01 28.25
N VAL A 841 -20.27 25.13 27.77
CA VAL A 841 -20.04 24.27 26.59
C VAL A 841 -21.00 24.65 25.47
N LYS A 842 -20.45 24.94 24.28
CA LYS A 842 -21.20 25.47 23.12
C LYS A 842 -21.15 24.58 21.88
N LEU A 843 -20.26 23.60 21.85
CA LEU A 843 -20.20 22.58 20.81
C LEU A 843 -20.27 21.20 21.47
N TRP A 844 -21.20 20.37 20.99
CA TRP A 844 -21.53 19.07 21.54
C TRP A 844 -21.50 18.02 20.43
N ILE A 845 -20.96 16.85 20.74
CA ILE A 845 -20.99 15.64 19.91
C ILE A 845 -21.75 14.57 20.69
N THR A 846 -22.84 14.02 20.16
CA THR A 846 -23.61 13.00 20.88
C THR A 846 -22.85 11.67 20.93
N LEU A 847 -22.43 11.18 19.77
CA LEU A 847 -21.73 9.91 19.58
C LEU A 847 -20.46 10.17 18.77
N ASN A 848 -19.31 9.71 19.26
CA ASN A 848 -18.04 9.81 18.53
C ASN A 848 -17.77 8.51 17.77
N GLU A 849 -17.71 8.58 16.44
CA GLU A 849 -17.40 7.46 15.55
C GLU A 849 -18.27 6.20 15.81
N PRO A 850 -19.62 6.32 15.81
CA PRO A 850 -20.54 5.19 16.05
C PRO A 850 -20.58 4.16 14.90
N ASN A 851 -19.93 4.50 13.78
CA ASN A 851 -19.86 3.77 12.52
C ASN A 851 -18.67 2.77 12.45
N ASP A 852 -18.24 2.27 13.61
CA ASP A 852 -17.19 1.25 13.74
C ASP A 852 -17.63 -0.09 13.12
N GLU A 853 -16.68 -0.80 12.49
CA GLU A 853 -16.95 -2.03 11.73
C GLU A 853 -17.41 -3.22 12.61
N THR A 854 -17.36 -3.09 13.94
CA THR A 854 -17.86 -4.08 14.91
C THR A 854 -19.31 -3.87 15.36
N VAL A 855 -19.96 -2.75 14.99
CA VAL A 855 -21.32 -2.40 15.43
C VAL A 855 -22.37 -3.05 14.52
N GLY A 856 -23.35 -3.76 15.09
CA GLY A 856 -24.43 -4.38 14.32
C GLY A 856 -25.45 -3.35 13.78
N TYR A 857 -26.06 -3.61 12.62
CA TYR A 857 -27.04 -2.69 12.01
C TYR A 857 -28.22 -2.33 12.93
N GLN A 858 -28.65 -3.27 13.78
CA GLN A 858 -29.70 -3.03 14.78
C GLN A 858 -29.23 -2.15 15.96
N GLU A 859 -27.96 -2.28 16.37
CA GLU A 859 -27.35 -1.39 17.38
C GLU A 859 -27.20 0.02 16.83
N GLY A 860 -26.70 0.16 15.60
CA GLY A 860 -26.58 1.45 14.91
C GLY A 860 -27.94 2.14 14.72
N HIS A 861 -29.02 1.39 14.54
CA HIS A 861 -30.37 1.95 14.49
C HIS A 861 -30.80 2.54 15.85
N GLN A 862 -30.54 1.86 16.96
CA GLN A 862 -30.82 2.42 18.30
C GLN A 862 -29.89 3.58 18.65
N MET A 863 -28.63 3.57 18.19
CA MET A 863 -27.73 4.71 18.28
C MET A 863 -28.27 5.95 17.53
N LEU A 864 -28.84 5.78 16.33
CA LEU A 864 -29.47 6.87 15.57
C LEU A 864 -30.65 7.47 16.34
N ARG A 865 -31.54 6.64 16.89
CA ARG A 865 -32.64 7.07 17.78
C ARG A 865 -32.11 7.81 19.02
N ALA A 866 -31.03 7.31 19.64
CA ALA A 866 -30.41 7.90 20.82
C ALA A 866 -29.79 9.29 20.53
N HIS A 867 -29.07 9.43 19.42
CA HIS A 867 -28.55 10.70 18.92
C HIS A 867 -29.69 11.71 18.69
N ALA A 868 -30.74 11.31 17.98
CA ALA A 868 -31.87 12.17 17.67
C ALA A 868 -32.61 12.65 18.94
N LEU A 869 -32.93 11.75 19.87
CA LEU A 869 -33.55 12.12 21.16
C LEU A 869 -32.67 13.09 21.96
N ALA A 870 -31.35 12.88 21.99
CA ALA A 870 -30.41 13.79 22.64
C ALA A 870 -30.27 15.15 21.94
N TRP A 871 -30.44 15.22 20.61
CA TRP A 871 -30.49 16.48 19.86
C TRP A 871 -31.79 17.24 20.11
N HIS A 872 -32.94 16.57 20.02
CA HIS A 872 -34.25 17.16 20.30
C HIS A 872 -34.34 17.72 21.73
N ALA A 873 -33.73 17.04 22.70
CA ALA A 873 -33.60 17.53 24.08
C ALA A 873 -32.77 18.83 24.19
N TYR A 874 -31.69 18.96 23.41
CA TYR A 874 -30.89 20.19 23.36
C TYR A 874 -31.66 21.34 22.68
N HIS A 875 -32.22 21.06 21.50
CA HIS A 875 -32.96 22.01 20.67
C HIS A 875 -34.11 22.65 21.47
N ARG A 876 -34.98 21.84 22.08
CA ARG A 876 -36.21 22.31 22.74
C ARG A 876 -35.97 23.05 24.05
N HIS A 877 -34.97 22.66 24.84
CA HIS A 877 -34.81 23.13 26.23
C HIS A 877 -33.61 24.05 26.47
N PHE A 878 -32.57 23.99 25.63
CA PHE A 878 -31.30 24.68 25.90
C PHE A 878 -30.87 25.64 24.80
N ARG A 879 -31.15 25.36 23.52
CA ARG A 879 -30.64 26.14 22.37
C ARG A 879 -30.89 27.66 22.49
N HIS A 880 -32.10 28.09 22.80
CA HIS A 880 -32.44 29.52 22.94
C HIS A 880 -31.68 30.24 24.08
N ALA A 881 -31.25 29.51 25.12
CA ALA A 881 -30.49 30.06 26.23
C ALA A 881 -28.97 29.87 26.08
N GLN A 882 -28.52 28.98 25.18
CA GLN A 882 -27.12 28.57 25.08
C GLN A 882 -26.44 28.94 23.75
N GLY A 883 -27.19 29.17 22.65
CA GLY A 883 -26.72 29.91 21.46
C GLY A 883 -26.23 29.10 20.24
N GLY A 884 -26.88 28.00 19.88
CA GLY A 884 -26.56 27.22 18.65
C GLY A 884 -27.18 27.77 17.35
N GLN A 885 -26.64 27.35 16.19
CA GLN A 885 -27.13 27.64 14.83
C GLN A 885 -27.01 26.38 13.93
N ASP A 886 -27.89 26.24 12.93
CA ASP A 886 -27.94 25.10 11.99
C ASP A 886 -27.60 25.50 10.54
N VAL A 887 -27.03 24.58 9.74
CA VAL A 887 -26.99 24.62 8.26
C VAL A 887 -26.96 23.18 7.68
N GLU A 888 -27.76 22.88 6.64
CA GLU A 888 -27.96 21.53 6.07
C GLU A 888 -26.88 21.02 5.09
N PRO A 889 -26.29 19.82 5.29
CA PRO A 889 -25.53 19.07 4.28
C PRO A 889 -26.33 17.98 3.56
N ALA A 890 -25.73 17.44 2.48
CA ALA A 890 -26.05 16.10 1.98
C ALA A 890 -24.76 15.30 1.67
N LYS A 891 -24.82 14.30 0.79
CA LYS A 891 -23.94 13.12 0.78
C LYS A 891 -24.00 12.35 -0.56
N ARG A 892 -22.90 11.96 -1.25
CA ARG A 892 -22.17 10.65 -1.15
C ARG A 892 -20.97 10.56 -2.13
N VAL A 893 -19.91 9.78 -1.87
CA VAL A 893 -19.74 8.32 -2.21
C VAL A 893 -19.41 7.44 -0.97
N LEU A 894 -19.60 8.01 0.22
CA LEU A 894 -19.17 7.50 1.53
C LEU A 894 -19.93 6.25 2.06
N ASP A 895 -20.35 5.34 1.18
CA ASP A 895 -21.61 4.61 1.29
C ASP A 895 -21.88 3.92 2.64
N PHE A 896 -21.10 2.90 2.98
CA PHE A 896 -21.28 2.08 4.18
C PHE A 896 -20.59 2.67 5.41
N ARG A 897 -19.39 3.25 5.26
CA ARG A 897 -18.57 3.72 6.39
C ARG A 897 -19.07 5.01 7.03
N VAL A 898 -19.59 5.98 6.27
CA VAL A 898 -20.13 7.25 6.83
C VAL A 898 -21.58 7.48 6.41
N GLY A 899 -21.96 7.05 5.21
CA GLY A 899 -23.31 7.18 4.68
C GLY A 899 -24.39 6.41 5.44
N TRP A 900 -24.02 5.36 6.18
CA TRP A 900 -24.90 4.56 7.04
C TRP A 900 -25.55 5.41 8.15
N PHE A 901 -24.77 6.24 8.83
CA PHE A 901 -25.27 7.21 9.82
C PHE A 901 -25.65 8.57 9.18
N ALA A 902 -25.05 8.92 8.04
CA ALA A 902 -25.26 10.25 7.45
C ALA A 902 -26.50 10.41 6.54
N GLU A 903 -27.06 9.37 5.89
CA GLU A 903 -28.38 9.54 5.21
C GLU A 903 -29.53 9.80 6.19
N PRO A 904 -29.66 9.04 7.31
CA PRO A 904 -30.78 9.24 8.21
C PRO A 904 -30.75 10.61 8.89
N ILE A 905 -29.57 11.12 9.23
CA ILE A 905 -29.41 12.40 9.92
C ILE A 905 -29.51 13.58 8.92
N PHE A 906 -28.65 13.61 7.89
CA PHE A 906 -28.47 14.77 7.02
C PHE A 906 -29.27 14.72 5.72
N GLY A 907 -29.63 13.51 5.26
CA GLY A 907 -30.27 13.29 3.96
C GLY A 907 -31.77 13.07 4.05
N GLN A 908 -32.23 11.93 3.51
CA GLN A 908 -33.66 11.67 3.32
C GLN A 908 -34.41 11.22 4.60
N GLY A 909 -33.71 10.92 5.70
CA GLY A 909 -34.32 10.38 6.92
C GLY A 909 -34.41 8.84 6.97
N ASP A 910 -33.80 8.14 6.02
CA ASP A 910 -33.86 6.68 5.89
C ASP A 910 -32.46 6.16 5.54
N TYR A 911 -32.22 4.85 5.59
CA TYR A 911 -30.93 4.29 5.21
C TYR A 911 -30.64 4.43 3.70
N PRO A 912 -29.36 4.65 3.36
CA PRO A 912 -28.80 4.45 2.02
C PRO A 912 -29.50 3.51 1.01
N VAL A 913 -29.80 4.04 -0.17
CA VAL A 913 -30.34 3.23 -1.30
C VAL A 913 -29.32 2.18 -1.77
N GLY A 914 -28.07 2.57 -2.06
CA GLY A 914 -27.02 1.66 -2.55
C GLY A 914 -26.73 0.50 -1.58
N MET A 915 -26.61 0.81 -0.28
CA MET A 915 -26.44 -0.17 0.80
C MET A 915 -27.60 -1.19 0.84
N ARG A 916 -28.84 -0.70 0.73
CA ARG A 916 -30.06 -1.53 0.74
C ARG A 916 -30.16 -2.40 -0.51
N SER A 917 -29.72 -1.90 -1.67
CA SER A 917 -29.65 -2.67 -2.91
C SER A 917 -28.63 -3.81 -2.80
N TRP A 918 -27.42 -3.51 -2.33
CA TRP A 918 -26.32 -4.47 -2.17
C TRP A 918 -26.65 -5.57 -1.16
N LEU A 919 -27.18 -5.23 0.02
CA LEU A 919 -27.54 -6.24 1.03
C LEU A 919 -28.68 -7.15 0.54
N ARG A 920 -29.63 -6.62 -0.23
CA ARG A 920 -30.67 -7.43 -0.92
C ARG A 920 -30.08 -8.38 -1.95
N GLN A 921 -29.11 -7.94 -2.75
CA GLN A 921 -28.39 -8.80 -3.71
C GLN A 921 -27.62 -9.95 -3.01
N LEU A 922 -27.17 -9.73 -1.77
CA LEU A 922 -26.55 -10.74 -0.92
C LEU A 922 -27.54 -11.57 -0.08
N ASN A 923 -28.86 -11.43 -0.29
CA ASN A 923 -29.93 -12.04 0.52
C ASN A 923 -29.87 -11.74 2.03
N SER A 924 -29.17 -10.67 2.44
CA SER A 924 -29.16 -10.19 3.83
C SER A 924 -30.35 -9.27 4.09
N LEU A 925 -31.09 -9.56 5.16
CA LEU A 925 -32.20 -8.75 5.68
C LEU A 925 -31.83 -8.02 6.97
N ASP A 926 -30.54 -7.95 7.30
CA ASP A 926 -30.04 -7.54 8.62
C ASP A 926 -30.12 -6.02 8.86
N LEU A 927 -30.24 -5.22 7.79
CA LEU A 927 -30.44 -3.77 7.86
C LEU A 927 -31.92 -3.45 8.18
N PRO A 928 -32.25 -2.89 9.35
CA PRO A 928 -33.64 -2.61 9.71
C PRO A 928 -34.26 -1.54 8.81
N VAL A 929 -35.58 -1.59 8.65
CA VAL A 929 -36.34 -0.58 7.89
C VAL A 929 -36.76 0.55 8.83
N PHE A 930 -36.44 1.80 8.46
CA PHE A 930 -37.02 2.96 9.14
C PHE A 930 -38.54 2.96 8.97
N ASN A 931 -39.26 2.94 10.09
CA ASN A 931 -40.66 3.34 10.12
C ASN A 931 -40.76 4.88 10.07
N GLU A 932 -41.97 5.40 9.88
CA GLU A 932 -42.18 6.84 9.68
C GLU A 932 -41.92 7.67 10.96
N GLU A 933 -42.11 7.10 12.16
CA GLU A 933 -41.79 7.76 13.44
C GLU A 933 -40.26 7.94 13.59
N ASP A 934 -39.49 6.87 13.38
CA ASP A 934 -38.02 6.94 13.47
C ASP A 934 -37.40 7.78 12.34
N ARG A 935 -38.03 7.81 11.15
CA ARG A 935 -37.64 8.70 10.04
C ARG A 935 -37.82 10.17 10.42
N GLN A 936 -38.98 10.53 10.96
CA GLN A 936 -39.28 11.90 11.40
C GLN A 936 -38.49 12.31 12.66
N LEU A 937 -38.12 11.33 13.50
CA LEU A 937 -37.29 11.54 14.67
C LEU A 937 -35.86 11.92 14.30
N VAL A 938 -35.23 11.19 13.37
CA VAL A 938 -33.78 11.28 13.05
C VAL A 938 -33.47 12.28 11.94
N LYS A 939 -34.38 12.54 11.00
CA LYS A 939 -34.12 13.50 9.92
C LYS A 939 -33.95 14.92 10.46
N GLY A 940 -32.83 15.57 10.11
CA GLY A 940 -32.57 16.96 10.46
C GLY A 940 -31.93 17.18 11.84
N THR A 941 -31.53 16.13 12.57
CA THR A 941 -31.07 16.26 13.97
C THR A 941 -29.60 16.66 14.12
N PHE A 942 -29.19 17.76 13.48
CA PHE A 942 -27.81 18.21 13.47
C PHE A 942 -27.66 19.75 13.40
N ASP A 943 -26.46 20.24 13.76
CA ASP A 943 -26.09 21.66 13.71
C ASP A 943 -24.93 21.90 12.71
N PHE A 944 -24.06 20.91 12.52
CA PHE A 944 -22.85 20.95 11.67
C PHE A 944 -22.38 19.53 11.28
N PHE A 945 -21.46 19.40 10.32
CA PHE A 945 -20.89 18.11 9.93
C PHE A 945 -19.52 17.86 10.59
N ALA A 946 -19.45 16.86 11.45
CA ALA A 946 -18.21 16.41 12.10
C ALA A 946 -17.58 15.24 11.32
N ILE A 947 -16.28 15.31 11.02
CA ILE A 947 -15.54 14.24 10.35
C ILE A 947 -14.23 13.90 11.09
N SER A 948 -13.99 12.62 11.34
CA SER A 948 -12.68 12.08 11.72
C SER A 948 -12.03 11.48 10.47
N HIS A 949 -10.76 11.80 10.20
CA HIS A 949 -10.04 11.30 9.03
C HIS A 949 -8.56 11.05 9.36
N PHE A 950 -8.12 9.80 9.27
CA PHE A 950 -6.76 9.37 9.61
C PHE A 950 -5.95 8.88 8.39
N SER A 951 -6.57 8.16 7.47
CA SER A 951 -5.93 7.59 6.28
C SER A 951 -6.96 7.42 5.15
N THR A 952 -6.48 7.26 3.92
CA THR A 952 -7.30 6.89 2.76
C THR A 952 -6.95 5.47 2.35
N ASP A 953 -7.91 4.56 2.48
CA ASP A 953 -7.72 3.16 2.10
C ASP A 953 -7.89 2.96 0.59
N LEU A 954 -7.12 2.03 0.03
CA LEU A 954 -7.22 1.62 -1.37
C LEU A 954 -8.13 0.39 -1.49
N VAL A 955 -9.38 0.64 -1.87
CA VAL A 955 -10.37 -0.41 -2.18
C VAL A 955 -10.34 -0.76 -3.67
N THR A 956 -10.59 -2.03 -3.99
CA THR A 956 -10.69 -2.55 -5.37
C THR A 956 -12.03 -3.24 -5.54
N HIS A 957 -12.79 -2.88 -6.57
CA HIS A 957 -14.13 -3.42 -6.77
C HIS A 957 -14.12 -4.86 -7.29
N ALA A 958 -15.23 -5.56 -7.06
CA ALA A 958 -15.66 -6.66 -7.91
C ALA A 958 -16.88 -6.16 -8.70
N LYS A 959 -16.66 -5.73 -9.95
CA LYS A 959 -17.60 -5.13 -10.91
C LYS A 959 -18.21 -3.74 -10.60
N GLU A 960 -17.86 -2.80 -11.48
CA GLU A 960 -18.66 -1.66 -11.99
C GLU A 960 -18.74 -0.31 -11.23
N ASP A 961 -18.26 0.71 -11.96
CA ASP A 961 -18.75 2.07 -12.18
C ASP A 961 -18.63 3.23 -11.17
N SER A 962 -17.54 3.99 -11.42
CA SER A 962 -17.57 5.41 -11.83
C SER A 962 -17.23 6.49 -10.77
N PRO A 963 -16.32 7.45 -11.08
CA PRO A 963 -15.84 8.44 -10.11
C PRO A 963 -16.55 9.80 -10.19
N VAL A 964 -17.41 10.12 -9.20
CA VAL A 964 -17.94 11.48 -9.00
C VAL A 964 -17.82 11.89 -7.53
N VAL A 965 -17.05 12.96 -7.26
CA VAL A 965 -16.84 13.51 -5.90
C VAL A 965 -17.26 14.97 -5.77
N LYS A 966 -17.33 15.73 -6.88
CA LYS A 966 -17.05 17.18 -6.85
C LYS A 966 -18.23 18.12 -7.16
N GLN A 967 -19.48 17.79 -6.81
CA GLN A 967 -20.62 18.54 -7.38
C GLN A 967 -21.84 18.86 -6.50
N HIS A 968 -21.98 18.36 -5.27
CA HIS A 968 -23.31 18.36 -4.61
C HIS A 968 -23.44 18.91 -3.18
N TYR A 969 -22.36 19.15 -2.41
CA TYR A 969 -22.45 19.66 -1.02
C TYR A 969 -21.67 20.97 -0.86
N SER A 970 -22.29 22.06 -1.30
CA SER A 970 -21.81 23.42 -1.09
C SER A 970 -22.21 23.98 0.28
N ASP A 971 -21.36 24.84 0.84
CA ASP A 971 -21.62 25.78 1.94
C ASP A 971 -21.87 25.23 3.37
N VAL A 972 -21.60 23.95 3.64
CA VAL A 972 -21.84 23.35 4.98
C VAL A 972 -20.69 23.62 5.96
N PRO A 973 -20.95 24.04 7.22
CA PRO A 973 -19.97 24.05 8.30
C PRO A 973 -19.36 22.66 8.59
N ILE A 974 -18.12 22.44 8.13
CA ILE A 974 -17.37 21.19 8.38
C ILE A 974 -16.34 21.39 9.50
N TYR A 975 -16.24 20.43 10.42
CA TYR A 975 -15.18 20.35 11.42
C TYR A 975 -14.43 19.02 11.31
N VAL A 976 -13.10 19.07 11.13
CA VAL A 976 -12.23 17.89 11.19
C VAL A 976 -11.95 17.60 12.67
N MET A 977 -12.74 16.71 13.27
CA MET A 977 -12.78 16.45 14.72
C MET A 977 -11.65 15.54 15.23
N ALA A 978 -11.06 14.73 14.36
CA ALA A 978 -9.81 14.02 14.65
C ALA A 978 -9.00 13.78 13.38
N ASN A 979 -7.73 14.13 13.41
CA ASN A 979 -6.75 13.81 12.37
C ASN A 979 -5.35 13.62 13.00
N GLY A 980 -4.70 12.50 12.73
CA GLY A 980 -3.43 12.15 13.37
C GLY A 980 -2.79 10.89 12.82
N VAL A 981 -1.55 10.62 13.23
CA VAL A 981 -0.76 9.46 12.78
C VAL A 981 0.04 8.87 13.95
N GLN A 982 0.20 7.55 13.98
CA GLN A 982 0.98 6.85 15.00
C GLN A 982 2.48 6.80 14.65
N GLU A 983 3.34 6.88 15.65
CA GLU A 983 4.78 6.67 15.53
C GLU A 983 5.33 5.80 16.67
N ASP A 984 6.50 5.19 16.44
CA ASP A 984 7.27 4.40 17.41
C ASP A 984 7.60 5.24 18.66
N PRO A 985 6.97 4.97 19.83
CA PRO A 985 7.17 5.79 21.03
C PRO A 985 8.62 5.78 21.52
N ALA A 986 9.38 4.72 21.26
CA ALA A 986 10.75 4.57 21.76
C ALA A 986 11.77 5.51 21.12
N ARG A 987 11.40 6.27 20.08
CA ARG A 987 12.33 7.14 19.32
C ARG A 987 12.29 8.61 19.68
N PHE A 988 11.17 9.10 20.23
CA PHE A 988 10.91 10.52 20.55
C PHE A 988 11.16 11.55 19.43
N LYS A 989 11.43 11.09 18.20
CA LYS A 989 11.54 11.90 16.98
C LYS A 989 10.30 11.67 16.13
N ASP A 990 9.42 12.66 16.14
CA ASP A 990 8.06 12.59 15.61
C ASP A 990 7.91 13.23 14.22
N SER A 991 8.90 12.96 13.36
CA SER A 991 8.99 13.61 12.05
C SER A 991 7.91 13.15 11.06
N LEU A 992 7.23 12.02 11.31
CA LEU A 992 6.03 11.64 10.54
C LEU A 992 4.88 12.55 10.94
N ARG A 993 4.65 12.78 12.23
CA ARG A 993 3.55 13.65 12.71
C ARG A 993 3.76 15.09 12.31
N VAL A 994 4.99 15.60 12.33
CA VAL A 994 5.33 16.91 11.76
C VAL A 994 4.95 16.96 10.26
N TYR A 995 5.43 16.01 9.46
CA TYR A 995 5.16 15.97 8.01
C TYR A 995 3.67 15.77 7.68
N TYR A 996 3.00 14.90 8.43
CA TYR A 996 1.59 14.54 8.27
C TYR A 996 0.69 15.73 8.62
N LEU A 997 0.83 16.31 9.82
CA LEU A 997 0.03 17.48 10.21
C LEU A 997 0.29 18.66 9.28
N TYR A 998 1.55 18.87 8.85
CA TYR A 998 1.86 19.90 7.87
C TYR A 998 1.00 19.75 6.60
N ASN A 999 1.04 18.58 5.97
CA ASN A 999 0.37 18.38 4.67
C ASN A 999 -1.15 18.25 4.80
N TYR A 1000 -1.67 17.55 5.82
CA TYR A 1000 -3.13 17.42 5.99
C TYR A 1000 -3.81 18.76 6.32
N ILE A 1001 -3.17 19.66 7.06
CA ILE A 1001 -3.69 21.04 7.25
C ILE A 1001 -3.57 21.86 5.95
N ASN A 1002 -2.55 21.61 5.12
CA ASN A 1002 -2.38 22.26 3.81
C ASN A 1002 -3.48 21.85 2.82
N GLU A 1003 -3.85 20.56 2.79
CA GLU A 1003 -4.96 20.07 1.97
C GLU A 1003 -6.32 20.57 2.49
N ALA A 1004 -6.51 20.64 3.81
CA ALA A 1004 -7.71 21.25 4.41
C ALA A 1004 -7.83 22.75 4.06
N LEU A 1005 -6.71 23.49 4.02
CA LEU A 1005 -6.69 24.88 3.58
C LEU A 1005 -7.01 25.02 2.09
N LYS A 1006 -6.50 24.14 1.22
CA LYS A 1006 -6.84 24.12 -0.22
C LYS A 1006 -8.29 23.79 -0.47
N ALA A 1007 -8.84 22.79 0.22
CA ALA A 1007 -10.26 22.47 0.16
C ALA A 1007 -11.12 23.70 0.48
N SER A 1008 -10.72 24.50 1.48
CA SER A 1008 -11.45 25.73 1.83
C SER A 1008 -11.23 26.90 0.87
N THR A 1009 -10.01 27.09 0.36
CA THR A 1009 -9.63 28.28 -0.44
C THR A 1009 -9.73 28.12 -1.96
N LEU A 1010 -9.63 26.89 -2.46
CA LEU A 1010 -9.68 26.55 -3.89
C LEU A 1010 -10.97 25.83 -4.29
N ASP A 1011 -11.45 24.92 -3.43
CA ASP A 1011 -12.68 24.14 -3.67
C ASP A 1011 -13.94 24.71 -2.95
N GLY A 1012 -13.79 25.80 -2.20
CA GLY A 1012 -14.90 26.51 -1.56
C GLY A 1012 -15.53 25.81 -0.35
N VAL A 1013 -14.84 24.84 0.26
CA VAL A 1013 -15.36 24.09 1.43
C VAL A 1013 -15.45 25.01 2.65
N ASN A 1014 -16.63 25.05 3.27
CA ASN A 1014 -16.94 25.90 4.43
C ASN A 1014 -16.40 25.29 5.76
N LEU A 1015 -15.09 25.01 5.77
CA LEU A 1015 -14.33 24.47 6.90
C LEU A 1015 -14.30 25.46 8.07
N LYS A 1016 -14.65 25.01 9.27
CA LYS A 1016 -14.74 25.82 10.50
C LYS A 1016 -13.72 25.46 11.58
N GLY A 1017 -13.10 24.28 11.54
CA GLY A 1017 -12.10 23.89 12.53
C GLY A 1017 -11.40 22.56 12.24
N TYR A 1018 -10.26 22.38 12.91
CA TYR A 1018 -9.36 21.25 12.75
C TYR A 1018 -8.81 20.84 14.13
N PHE A 1019 -8.88 19.55 14.45
CA PHE A 1019 -8.45 18.99 15.73
C PHE A 1019 -7.40 17.91 15.49
N ALA A 1020 -6.13 18.22 15.80
CA ALA A 1020 -5.03 17.26 15.74
C ALA A 1020 -5.14 16.20 16.85
N TYR A 1021 -4.99 14.93 16.48
CA TYR A 1021 -5.06 13.78 17.37
C TYR A 1021 -3.66 13.17 17.59
N ALA A 1022 -3.19 12.89 18.80
CA ALA A 1022 -3.80 13.11 20.13
C ALA A 1022 -2.98 14.13 20.95
N LEU A 1023 -3.48 14.59 22.10
CA LEU A 1023 -2.70 15.48 22.97
C LEU A 1023 -1.51 14.76 23.61
N SER A 1024 -1.68 13.54 24.11
CA SER A 1024 -0.68 12.84 24.94
C SER A 1024 -0.67 11.33 24.72
N ASP A 1025 0.53 10.73 24.68
CA ASP A 1025 0.74 9.27 24.63
C ASP A 1025 0.17 8.50 25.84
N MET A 1026 -0.23 9.19 26.93
CA MET A 1026 -0.79 8.57 28.14
C MET A 1026 -2.06 7.75 27.90
N ARG A 1027 -2.85 8.11 26.89
CA ARG A 1027 -4.08 7.40 26.51
C ARG A 1027 -3.93 6.64 25.21
N ASP A 1028 -3.23 7.25 24.25
CA ASP A 1028 -3.14 6.80 22.87
C ASP A 1028 -1.65 6.64 22.50
N PRO A 1029 -0.99 5.53 22.89
CA PRO A 1029 0.47 5.40 22.81
C PRO A 1029 1.01 5.57 21.39
N GLY A 1030 1.85 6.58 21.20
CA GLY A 1030 2.46 6.89 19.91
C GLY A 1030 1.64 7.83 19.04
N PHE A 1031 0.50 8.37 19.49
CA PHE A 1031 -0.27 9.42 18.79
C PHE A 1031 -0.07 10.83 19.37
N GLY A 1032 0.43 10.97 20.59
CA GLY A 1032 0.45 12.24 21.32
C GLY A 1032 1.38 13.31 20.74
N LEU A 1033 1.00 14.60 20.86
CA LEU A 1033 1.90 15.75 20.74
C LEU A 1033 2.87 15.84 21.94
N TYR A 1034 2.43 15.39 23.12
CA TYR A 1034 3.26 15.12 24.29
C TYR A 1034 3.54 13.61 24.42
N GLY A 1035 4.79 13.25 24.68
CA GLY A 1035 5.18 11.89 25.09
C GLY A 1035 5.28 11.76 26.61
N GLN A 1036 5.37 10.53 27.12
CA GLN A 1036 5.60 10.27 28.54
C GLN A 1036 6.63 9.15 28.74
N VAL A 1037 7.55 9.33 29.71
CA VAL A 1037 8.55 8.34 30.10
C VAL A 1037 8.73 8.37 31.62
N HIS A 1038 8.38 7.28 32.32
CA HIS A 1038 8.54 7.17 33.78
C HIS A 1038 8.07 8.43 34.54
N ASP A 1039 6.82 8.83 34.28
CA ASP A 1039 6.13 10.03 34.76
C ASP A 1039 6.62 11.40 34.24
N GLU A 1040 7.76 11.50 33.55
CA GLU A 1040 8.17 12.74 32.88
C GLU A 1040 7.39 12.97 31.57
N VAL A 1041 6.89 14.20 31.37
CA VAL A 1041 6.18 14.64 30.16
C VAL A 1041 7.16 15.29 29.18
N ILE A 1042 7.25 14.75 27.96
CA ILE A 1042 8.18 15.17 26.91
C ILE A 1042 7.43 15.94 25.82
N VAL A 1043 7.83 17.19 25.55
CA VAL A 1043 7.36 17.95 24.38
C VAL A 1043 7.99 17.35 23.12
N LYS A 1044 7.16 16.92 22.15
CA LYS A 1044 7.64 16.45 20.84
C LYS A 1044 7.60 17.59 19.81
N ALA A 1045 8.33 17.47 18.69
CA ALA A 1045 8.51 18.57 17.73
C ALA A 1045 7.23 18.92 16.94
N SER A 1046 6.29 17.99 16.82
CA SER A 1046 4.95 18.23 16.25
C SER A 1046 4.15 19.25 17.04
N LEU A 1047 4.34 19.37 18.36
CA LEU A 1047 3.67 20.41 19.17
C LEU A 1047 4.13 21.80 18.71
N SER A 1048 5.44 22.02 18.62
CA SER A 1048 6.04 23.28 18.16
C SER A 1048 5.61 23.63 16.73
N ASN A 1049 5.55 22.65 15.83
CA ASN A 1049 5.12 22.86 14.45
C ASN A 1049 3.61 23.14 14.34
N TYR A 1050 2.76 22.39 15.04
CA TYR A 1050 1.31 22.58 15.03
C TYR A 1050 0.92 23.93 15.64
N ARG A 1051 1.54 24.31 16.77
CA ARG A 1051 1.39 25.62 17.37
C ARG A 1051 1.75 26.75 16.40
N ASN A 1052 2.86 26.63 15.69
CA ASN A 1052 3.26 27.64 14.70
C ASN A 1052 2.20 27.82 13.60
N ILE A 1053 1.56 26.74 13.14
CA ILE A 1053 0.48 26.81 12.14
C ILE A 1053 -0.75 27.54 12.71
N ILE A 1054 -1.07 27.34 13.99
CA ILE A 1054 -2.15 28.05 14.69
C ILE A 1054 -1.82 29.54 14.82
N GLU A 1055 -0.61 29.89 15.28
CA GLU A 1055 -0.19 31.28 15.49
C GLU A 1055 -0.15 32.11 14.19
N HIS A 1056 0.02 31.46 13.04
CA HIS A 1056 -0.04 32.07 11.71
C HIS A 1056 -1.41 31.93 11.00
N ASN A 1057 -2.38 31.25 11.63
CA ASN A 1057 -3.69 30.92 11.05
C ASN A 1057 -3.57 30.26 9.64
N GLY A 1058 -2.68 29.26 9.53
CA GLY A 1058 -2.37 28.57 8.26
C GLY A 1058 -0.99 28.94 7.71
N PHE A 1059 -0.91 29.16 6.39
CA PHE A 1059 0.33 29.22 5.62
C PHE A 1059 0.46 30.54 4.82
N PRO A 1060 0.74 31.69 5.47
CA PRO A 1060 0.76 33.01 4.82
C PRO A 1060 1.97 33.26 3.91
N VAL A 1061 1.75 34.09 2.88
CA VAL A 1061 2.75 34.40 1.83
C VAL A 1061 3.65 35.58 2.22
N GLN A 1062 4.96 35.45 2.01
CA GLN A 1062 5.93 36.54 2.26
C GLN A 1062 5.81 37.67 1.22
N GLY A 1063 6.10 38.91 1.66
CA GLY A 1063 6.13 40.11 0.80
C GLY A 1063 4.78 40.81 0.63
N VAL A 1064 3.66 40.14 0.95
CA VAL A 1064 2.35 40.79 1.06
C VAL A 1064 2.26 41.48 2.43
N VAL A 1065 1.81 42.74 2.46
CA VAL A 1065 1.49 43.41 3.73
C VAL A 1065 0.39 42.61 4.44
N PRO A 1066 0.49 42.29 5.74
CA PRO A 1066 -0.54 41.55 6.44
C PRO A 1066 -1.90 42.26 6.29
N GLN A 1067 -2.76 41.68 5.45
CA GLN A 1067 -4.10 42.21 5.25
C GLN A 1067 -4.83 42.04 6.57
N GLN A 1068 -5.10 43.15 7.27
CA GLN A 1068 -5.80 43.09 8.55
C GLN A 1068 -7.15 42.43 8.31
N CYS A 1069 -7.32 41.20 8.80
CA CYS A 1069 -8.61 40.54 8.83
C CYS A 1069 -9.62 41.51 9.45
N PRO A 1070 -10.81 41.70 8.86
CA PRO A 1070 -11.78 42.63 9.40
C PRO A 1070 -12.07 42.25 10.84
N ARG A 1071 -11.69 43.13 11.78
CA ARG A 1071 -12.10 43.00 13.19
C ARG A 1071 -13.62 42.88 13.22
N ASN A 1072 -14.10 42.03 14.12
CA ASN A 1072 -15.50 41.64 14.34
C ASN A 1072 -16.52 42.63 13.75
N PRO A 1073 -17.49 42.20 12.91
CA PRO A 1073 -18.47 43.09 12.30
C PRO A 1073 -19.08 44.00 13.37
N HIS A 1074 -18.91 45.31 13.18
CA HIS A 1074 -19.06 46.28 14.26
C HIS A 1074 -20.44 46.14 14.93
N PRO A 1075 -20.51 45.94 16.27
CA PRO A 1075 -21.80 45.95 16.96
C PRO A 1075 -22.44 47.33 16.75
N CYS A 1076 -23.64 47.33 16.17
CA CYS A 1076 -24.34 48.54 15.75
C CYS A 1076 -24.29 49.63 16.83
N LEU A 1077 -23.75 50.82 16.48
CA LEU A 1077 -23.51 51.91 17.44
C LEU A 1077 -24.80 52.35 18.16
N GLY A 1078 -25.97 52.24 17.51
CA GLY A 1078 -27.26 52.52 18.14
C GLY A 1078 -27.68 51.49 19.20
N CYS A 1079 -27.33 50.21 19.01
CA CYS A 1079 -27.75 49.13 19.91
C CYS A 1079 -27.09 49.21 21.30
N GLN A 1080 -25.89 49.78 21.42
CA GLN A 1080 -25.27 49.99 22.74
C GLN A 1080 -25.98 51.05 23.60
N VAL A 1081 -26.67 52.03 22.97
CA VAL A 1081 -27.44 53.05 23.70
C VAL A 1081 -28.72 52.41 24.28
N LEU A 1082 -29.45 51.67 23.46
CA LEU A 1082 -30.69 50.98 23.86
C LEU A 1082 -30.45 49.94 24.96
N THR A 1083 -29.37 49.15 24.86
CA THR A 1083 -29.05 48.09 25.84
C THR A 1083 -28.50 48.60 27.17
N LYS A 1084 -27.85 49.78 27.22
CA LYS A 1084 -27.28 50.34 28.47
C LYS A 1084 -28.09 51.47 29.11
N ARG A 1085 -28.97 52.14 28.37
CA ARG A 1085 -29.83 53.24 28.90
C ARG A 1085 -31.24 53.18 28.29
N PRO A 1086 -32.06 52.16 28.62
CA PRO A 1086 -33.39 51.97 28.01
C PRO A 1086 -34.32 53.18 28.19
N LEU A 1087 -34.23 53.88 29.33
CA LEU A 1087 -35.02 55.10 29.58
C LEU A 1087 -34.73 56.22 28.56
N LEU A 1088 -33.47 56.36 28.13
CA LEU A 1088 -33.08 57.37 27.15
C LEU A 1088 -33.55 57.00 25.74
N GLY A 1089 -33.46 55.70 25.38
CA GLY A 1089 -34.02 55.17 24.15
C GLY A 1089 -35.54 55.38 24.04
N PHE A 1090 -36.26 55.09 25.13
CA PHE A 1090 -37.71 55.31 25.22
C PHE A 1090 -38.08 56.80 25.07
N LEU A 1091 -37.35 57.70 25.74
CA LEU A 1091 -37.54 59.15 25.59
C LEU A 1091 -37.25 59.65 24.16
N THR A 1092 -36.23 59.10 23.47
CA THR A 1092 -35.99 59.45 22.06
C THR A 1092 -37.07 58.93 21.11
N LEU A 1093 -37.67 57.76 21.40
CA LEU A 1093 -38.80 57.22 20.62
C LEU A 1093 -40.11 58.01 20.85
N LEU A 1094 -40.36 58.46 22.08
CA LEU A 1094 -41.45 59.39 22.36
C LEU A 1094 -41.23 60.75 21.68
N GLY A 1095 -40.00 61.27 21.70
CA GLY A 1095 -39.64 62.52 21.04
C GLY A 1095 -39.83 62.47 19.52
N SER A 1096 -39.38 61.40 18.86
CA SER A 1096 -39.59 61.23 17.41
C SER A 1096 -41.07 61.01 17.07
N GLY A 1097 -41.81 60.23 17.86
CA GLY A 1097 -43.27 60.08 17.73
C GLY A 1097 -44.03 61.40 17.84
N PHE A 1098 -43.64 62.27 18.78
CA PHE A 1098 -44.21 63.61 18.95
C PHE A 1098 -43.88 64.54 17.76
N LEU A 1099 -42.65 64.51 17.25
CA LEU A 1099 -42.26 65.28 16.06
C LEU A 1099 -42.97 64.81 14.78
N ILE A 1100 -43.14 63.49 14.60
CA ILE A 1100 -43.87 62.92 13.45
C ILE A 1100 -45.35 63.29 13.51
N THR A 1101 -45.99 63.18 14.68
CA THR A 1101 -47.40 63.57 14.86
C THR A 1101 -47.61 65.07 14.71
N LEU A 1102 -46.71 65.91 15.25
CA LEU A 1102 -46.74 67.37 15.02
C LEU A 1102 -46.56 67.71 13.54
N GLY A 1103 -45.64 67.04 12.85
CA GLY A 1103 -45.43 67.18 11.40
C GLY A 1103 -46.66 66.80 10.58
N LEU A 1104 -47.34 65.70 10.94
CA LEU A 1104 -48.61 65.28 10.32
C LEU A 1104 -49.74 66.28 10.59
N VAL A 1105 -49.85 66.82 11.81
CA VAL A 1105 -50.83 67.86 12.16
C VAL A 1105 -50.57 69.14 11.35
N ILE A 1106 -49.32 69.59 11.23
CA ILE A 1106 -48.95 70.74 10.39
C ILE A 1106 -49.25 70.46 8.92
N TYR A 1107 -48.94 69.27 8.40
CA TYR A 1107 -49.23 68.87 7.03
C TYR A 1107 -50.73 68.86 6.73
N TYR A 1108 -51.57 68.28 7.59
CA TYR A 1108 -53.02 68.28 7.40
C TYR A 1108 -53.67 69.65 7.64
N ALA A 1109 -53.13 70.48 8.53
CA ALA A 1109 -53.56 71.88 8.69
C ALA A 1109 -53.20 72.74 7.47
N ALA A 1110 -52.01 72.54 6.89
CA ALA A 1110 -51.60 73.19 5.65
C ALA A 1110 -52.43 72.70 4.44
N LYS A 1111 -52.76 71.40 4.38
CA LYS A 1111 -53.63 70.83 3.34
C LYS A 1111 -55.03 71.42 3.42
N ARG A 1112 -55.66 71.47 4.62
CA ARG A 1112 -56.99 72.11 4.80
C ARG A 1112 -56.99 73.60 4.43
N ARG A 1113 -55.87 74.32 4.55
CA ARG A 1113 -55.76 75.72 4.07
C ARG A 1113 -55.65 75.85 2.55
N LYS A 1114 -55.40 74.78 1.80
CA LYS A 1114 -55.44 74.74 0.32
C LYS A 1114 -56.78 74.25 -0.24
N GLU A 1115 -57.74 73.90 0.61
CA GLU A 1115 -59.09 73.45 0.22
C GLU A 1115 -60.15 74.55 0.48
N CYS A 1116 -59.72 75.77 0.82
CA CYS A 1116 -60.55 76.96 1.09
C CYS A 1116 -60.00 78.24 0.42
N TYR A 1117 -59.48 78.14 -0.80
CA TYR A 1117 -59.05 79.24 -1.67
C TYR A 1117 -59.27 78.87 -3.14
#